data_AF-A0A812DEJ7-F1
#
_entry.id   AF-A0A812DEJ7-F1
#
_cell.length_a   1.000
_cell.length_b   1.000
_cell.length_c   1.000
_cell.angle_alpha   90.00
_cell.angle_beta   90.00
_cell.angle_gamma   90.00
#
_symmetry.space_group_name_H-M   'P 1'
#
loop_
_entity.id
_entity.type
_entity.pdbx_description
1 polymer ?
#
loop_
_entity_poly.entity_id
_entity_poly.type
_entity_poly.pdbx_seq_one_letter_code
_entity_poly.pdbx_strand_id
1 'polypeptide(L)'
;MPLDGIHKRYDGDLTYLGRVVAALPVDVKVGKLLVLGHVFGFLKECLILGAALSLRSIISRPYKKYLESYQRKFGWADGSFSDCIAIVNVYKAWESNWSRGIFKRRGQSEAEWGKSNFIQIKRIREVADLIRELECRLAKFNIRIPKESPSSKKELNDPEEKLLFKLTICGAFYPNYFVKDSVDESEAMKILSGKDPYNTVMVSGIPANQGSLYKPQIEQMFSICGNVLALHMEETKIFIEFARQHNLNRDHYDQPIGMGETGKVNSAVYLALKMRQSCRQQLELHQYTRKETNRLMKMVQKAQSDSTEQLQKLRTNRITASTSNCTGQVRLPGLNESVILITVSDVVECGHFWARYVENEDDLYFVQVTLNHNELIMLKDPHKGMMCAAPYQCGEVAYYRAKIEQIVDKVVYVFFVDFGNVDKVNVHSLRQLPSSLKTIPYLAFECFLKGLKPSPIKCSDGCWSSEANSQFKKMVSERNLHAEVYSVVGNVLHVNLVKQTDSGSQVNFNRVLLNLGFADVAEETILSKKNHEERERAKMVAPNFGPEELSSLDWKKLGFMQELENAQKSGMIKIHGPSNPLEMAFSGMTNTGRFRSAKIDPDSVNCISIDENPQDPSSRMMVAAFVHMSSNGLNLVARDTTLLPHIPGLPALITMLFTPYCEFRVNLNKTRYTGMICGLGHDEDTGCPIYPEHDIEIEFDANIGYQDIMKVNAVRLAINIVIGSQTSASSWGPNSIVSLQNTARLKLLDLMKTRRERVEPYPAWQPYEWNLLSPSDYLKPDYVDKTWDLVHNLHHCVALVPEDEDDDSSVASASSSHNENLIKHAEELRRISLLSTYDKEIHCQLCNETFPTPQILNVHVFTNRHIKNEEKLINRH
;
A
#
# COMPACT_ATOMS: atom_id res chain seq x y z
N MET A 1 -43.76 3.45 -18.63
CA MET A 1 -44.64 4.61 -18.40
C MET A 1 -45.75 4.07 -17.53
N PRO A 2 -45.77 4.45 -16.24
CA PRO A 2 -46.78 3.98 -15.32
C PRO A 2 -48.17 4.41 -15.81
N LEU A 3 -49.17 3.57 -15.58
CA LEU A 3 -50.58 3.82 -15.94
C LEU A 3 -51.13 5.13 -15.33
N ASP A 4 -50.49 5.64 -14.27
CA ASP A 4 -50.97 6.77 -13.46
C ASP A 4 -50.08 8.03 -13.57
N GLY A 5 -48.98 7.98 -14.34
CA GLY A 5 -48.04 9.11 -14.49
C GLY A 5 -47.25 9.49 -13.23
N ILE A 6 -47.44 8.79 -12.10
CA ILE A 6 -46.70 8.98 -10.85
C ILE A 6 -45.67 7.86 -10.72
N HIS A 7 -44.38 8.18 -10.81
CA HIS A 7 -43.31 7.23 -10.52
C HIS A 7 -43.35 6.85 -9.03
N LYS A 8 -43.53 5.56 -8.74
CA LYS A 8 -43.40 5.02 -7.38
C LYS A 8 -42.11 4.22 -7.32
N ARG A 9 -41.36 4.33 -6.22
CA ARG A 9 -40.03 3.71 -6.02
C ARG A 9 -39.99 2.19 -6.27
N TYR A 10 -41.14 1.52 -6.24
CA TYR A 10 -41.32 0.07 -6.44
C TYR A 10 -42.35 -0.28 -7.54
N ASP A 11 -42.56 0.59 -8.53
CA ASP A 11 -43.48 0.34 -9.64
C ASP A 11 -42.99 -0.74 -10.65
N GLY A 12 -41.71 -1.13 -10.56
CA GLY A 12 -41.08 -2.15 -11.40
C GLY A 12 -40.53 -1.62 -12.72
N ASP A 13 -40.66 -0.31 -13.01
CA ASP A 13 -40.08 0.30 -14.20
C ASP A 13 -38.54 0.44 -14.04
N LEU A 14 -37.79 0.12 -15.10
CA LEU A 14 -36.34 0.31 -15.09
C LEU A 14 -35.98 1.79 -15.22
N THR A 15 -35.17 2.28 -14.28
CA THR A 15 -34.51 3.59 -14.37
C THR A 15 -33.67 3.70 -15.66
N TYR A 16 -33.30 4.92 -16.06
CA TYR A 16 -32.39 5.10 -17.20
C TYR A 16 -31.11 4.25 -17.07
N LEU A 17 -30.48 4.26 -15.89
CA LEU A 17 -29.33 3.41 -15.58
C LEU A 17 -29.66 1.91 -15.72
N GLY A 18 -30.82 1.48 -15.21
CA GLY A 18 -31.30 0.11 -15.36
C GLY A 18 -31.43 -0.31 -16.83
N ARG A 19 -31.94 0.58 -17.70
CA ARG A 19 -32.04 0.35 -19.15
C ARG A 19 -30.67 0.26 -19.83
N VAL A 20 -29.70 1.11 -19.43
CA VAL A 20 -28.32 1.06 -19.94
C VAL A 20 -27.69 -0.29 -19.59
N VAL A 21 -27.75 -0.71 -18.32
CA VAL A 21 -27.13 -1.96 -17.85
C VAL A 21 -27.81 -3.19 -18.46
N ALA A 22 -29.13 -3.19 -18.57
CA ALA A 22 -29.89 -4.30 -19.17
C ALA A 22 -29.57 -4.51 -20.67
N ALA A 23 -29.03 -3.51 -21.36
CA ALA A 23 -28.65 -3.62 -22.76
C ALA A 23 -27.26 -4.28 -22.98
N LEU A 24 -26.49 -4.53 -21.91
CA LEU A 24 -25.13 -5.04 -21.98
C LEU A 24 -25.07 -6.56 -21.70
N PRO A 25 -24.27 -7.35 -22.44
CA PRO A 25 -24.14 -8.79 -22.27
C PRO A 25 -23.17 -9.15 -21.13
N VAL A 26 -23.29 -8.50 -19.97
CA VAL A 26 -22.38 -8.64 -18.83
C VAL A 26 -23.15 -8.68 -17.52
N ASP A 27 -22.50 -9.13 -16.45
CA ASP A 27 -23.06 -9.07 -15.10
C ASP A 27 -23.40 -7.62 -14.68
N VAL A 28 -24.43 -7.44 -13.86
CA VAL A 28 -24.88 -6.12 -13.40
C VAL A 28 -23.75 -5.31 -12.74
N LYS A 29 -22.87 -5.95 -11.96
CA LYS A 29 -21.72 -5.27 -11.34
C LYS A 29 -20.72 -4.77 -12.38
N VAL A 30 -20.51 -5.54 -13.46
CA VAL A 30 -19.69 -5.13 -14.61
C VAL A 30 -20.37 -4.01 -15.40
N GLY A 31 -21.70 -4.04 -15.55
CA GLY A 31 -22.46 -2.92 -16.11
C GLY A 31 -22.27 -1.62 -15.32
N LYS A 32 -22.34 -1.69 -13.99
CA LYS A 32 -22.04 -0.56 -13.08
C LYS A 32 -20.61 -0.03 -13.27
N LEU A 33 -19.63 -0.93 -13.42
CA LEU A 33 -18.23 -0.56 -13.70
C LEU A 33 -18.11 0.30 -14.97
N LEU A 34 -18.80 -0.07 -16.05
CA LEU A 34 -18.75 0.67 -17.31
C LEU A 34 -19.34 2.07 -17.18
N VAL A 35 -20.44 2.20 -16.42
CA VAL A 35 -21.08 3.50 -16.17
C VAL A 35 -20.22 4.38 -15.27
N LEU A 36 -19.68 3.85 -14.16
CA LEU A 36 -18.77 4.63 -13.31
C LEU A 36 -17.46 4.97 -14.04
N GLY A 37 -17.01 4.09 -14.93
CA GLY A 37 -15.92 4.38 -15.87
C GLY A 37 -16.24 5.58 -16.77
N HIS A 38 -17.47 5.71 -17.26
CA HIS A 38 -17.89 6.91 -17.96
C HIS A 38 -17.91 8.14 -17.05
N VAL A 39 -18.41 8.02 -15.81
CA VAL A 39 -18.50 9.15 -14.86
C VAL A 39 -17.13 9.75 -14.52
N PHE A 40 -16.14 8.90 -14.24
CA PHE A 40 -14.80 9.34 -13.83
C PHE A 40 -13.78 9.40 -14.97
N GLY A 41 -14.21 9.21 -16.22
CA GLY A 41 -13.34 9.31 -17.40
C GLY A 41 -12.43 8.10 -17.65
N PHE A 42 -12.71 6.94 -17.05
CA PHE A 42 -12.01 5.66 -17.22
C PHE A 42 -12.72 4.67 -18.16
N LEU A 43 -13.56 5.15 -19.09
CA LEU A 43 -14.38 4.25 -19.91
C LEU A 43 -13.56 3.23 -20.70
N LYS A 44 -12.41 3.62 -21.28
CA LYS A 44 -11.53 2.69 -22.01
C LYS A 44 -11.00 1.59 -21.09
N GLU A 45 -10.50 1.97 -19.91
CA GLU A 45 -10.00 1.02 -18.91
C GLU A 45 -11.10 0.08 -18.39
N CYS A 46 -12.30 0.61 -18.15
CA CYS A 46 -13.44 -0.16 -17.67
C CYS A 46 -14.01 -1.10 -18.74
N LEU A 47 -13.96 -0.74 -20.03
CA LEU A 47 -14.32 -1.62 -21.14
C LEU A 47 -13.39 -2.84 -21.19
N ILE A 48 -12.07 -2.60 -21.08
CA ILE A 48 -11.07 -3.66 -21.03
C ILE A 48 -11.34 -4.60 -19.84
N LEU A 49 -11.49 -4.01 -18.66
CA LEU A 49 -11.70 -4.76 -17.43
C LEU A 49 -13.03 -5.52 -17.47
N GLY A 50 -14.12 -4.88 -17.89
CA GLY A 50 -15.44 -5.49 -17.95
C GLY A 50 -15.52 -6.65 -18.93
N ALA A 51 -14.88 -6.52 -20.11
CA ALA A 51 -14.76 -7.63 -21.05
C ALA A 51 -13.93 -8.78 -20.49
N ALA A 52 -12.81 -8.48 -19.83
CA ALA A 52 -11.94 -9.50 -19.24
C ALA A 52 -12.59 -10.24 -18.06
N LEU A 53 -13.34 -9.55 -17.19
CA LEU A 53 -14.07 -10.15 -16.06
C LEU A 53 -15.27 -10.98 -16.51
N SER A 54 -15.83 -10.70 -17.69
CA SER A 54 -16.96 -11.45 -18.27
C SER A 54 -16.52 -12.74 -18.97
N LEU A 55 -15.22 -12.92 -19.21
CA LEU A 55 -14.63 -14.05 -19.91
C LEU A 55 -13.71 -14.86 -18.99
N ARG A 56 -13.16 -15.96 -19.50
CA ARG A 56 -12.14 -16.73 -18.76
C ARG A 56 -10.84 -15.94 -18.68
N SER A 57 -10.08 -16.15 -17.60
CA SER A 57 -8.83 -15.44 -17.34
C SER A 57 -7.86 -15.46 -18.55
N ILE A 58 -7.33 -14.28 -18.88
CA ILE A 58 -6.31 -14.09 -19.91
C ILE A 58 -4.92 -14.59 -19.49
N ILE A 59 -4.69 -14.80 -18.18
CA ILE A 59 -3.41 -15.24 -17.64
C ILE A 59 -3.37 -16.77 -17.61
N SER A 60 -2.24 -17.34 -17.99
CA SER A 60 -1.98 -18.78 -18.07
C SER A 60 -1.23 -19.29 -16.84
N ARG A 61 -1.46 -20.56 -16.50
CA ARG A 61 -0.83 -21.24 -15.37
C ARG A 61 -0.22 -22.56 -15.78
N PRO A 62 0.96 -22.52 -16.41
CA PRO A 62 1.66 -23.75 -16.78
C PRO A 62 2.09 -24.53 -15.54
N TYR A 63 1.92 -25.86 -15.59
CA TYR A 63 2.37 -26.78 -14.56
C TYR A 63 3.88 -26.57 -14.27
N LYS A 64 4.27 -26.58 -12.99
CA LYS A 64 5.63 -26.29 -12.46
C LYS A 64 6.17 -24.85 -12.59
N LYS A 65 5.53 -23.96 -13.36
CA LYS A 65 5.95 -22.56 -13.55
C LYS A 65 5.02 -21.55 -12.86
N TYR A 66 4.36 -21.98 -11.78
CA TYR A 66 3.37 -21.16 -11.10
C TYR A 66 3.98 -19.94 -10.42
N LEU A 67 5.15 -20.08 -9.77
CA LEU A 67 5.84 -18.96 -9.12
C LEU A 67 6.27 -17.89 -10.14
N GLU A 68 6.82 -18.31 -11.29
CA GLU A 68 7.18 -17.41 -12.40
C GLU A 68 5.96 -16.67 -12.98
N SER A 69 4.85 -17.39 -13.21
CA SER A 69 3.59 -16.78 -13.69
C SER A 69 3.03 -15.78 -12.68
N TYR A 70 3.07 -16.11 -11.40
CA TYR A 70 2.64 -15.21 -10.32
C TYR A 70 3.51 -13.95 -10.24
N GLN A 71 4.84 -14.09 -10.28
CA GLN A 71 5.77 -12.95 -10.34
C GLN A 71 5.46 -12.06 -11.55
N ARG A 72 5.18 -12.66 -12.72
CA ARG A 72 4.82 -11.88 -13.91
C ARG A 72 3.49 -11.12 -13.73
N LYS A 73 2.47 -11.76 -13.15
CA LYS A 73 1.19 -11.11 -12.83
C LYS A 73 1.36 -9.98 -11.80
N PHE A 74 2.12 -10.21 -10.74
CA PHE A 74 2.43 -9.21 -9.73
C PHE A 74 3.14 -8.00 -10.37
N GLY A 75 4.08 -8.25 -11.27
CA GLY A 75 4.72 -7.18 -12.03
C GLY A 75 3.75 -6.37 -12.88
N TRP A 76 2.76 -7.01 -13.52
CA TRP A 76 1.70 -6.29 -14.24
C TRP A 76 0.83 -5.42 -13.33
N ALA A 77 0.71 -5.74 -12.05
CA ALA A 77 -0.02 -4.92 -11.08
C ALA A 77 0.73 -3.61 -10.75
N ASP A 78 2.01 -3.47 -11.09
CA ASP A 78 2.77 -2.22 -11.00
C ASP A 78 2.63 -1.50 -9.64
N GLY A 79 2.90 -2.25 -8.56
CA GLY A 79 2.81 -1.78 -7.17
C GLY A 79 1.40 -1.46 -6.69
N SER A 80 0.37 -1.59 -7.54
CA SER A 80 -1.00 -1.20 -7.18
C SER A 80 -1.73 -2.24 -6.34
N PHE A 81 -1.22 -3.47 -6.20
CA PHE A 81 -1.90 -4.57 -5.49
C PHE A 81 -3.35 -4.79 -5.99
N SER A 82 -3.55 -4.69 -7.30
CA SER A 82 -4.85 -4.82 -7.95
C SER A 82 -4.79 -5.79 -9.14
N ASP A 83 -5.58 -6.86 -9.06
CA ASP A 83 -5.78 -7.78 -10.18
C ASP A 83 -6.38 -7.05 -11.39
N CYS A 84 -7.33 -6.14 -11.13
CA CYS A 84 -8.01 -5.35 -12.14
C CYS A 84 -7.02 -4.47 -12.93
N ILE A 85 -6.10 -3.78 -12.23
CA ILE A 85 -5.07 -2.96 -12.89
C ILE A 85 -4.10 -3.86 -13.67
N ALA A 86 -3.71 -5.01 -13.12
CA ALA A 86 -2.85 -5.96 -13.83
C ALA A 86 -3.46 -6.42 -15.16
N ILE A 87 -4.76 -6.74 -15.18
CA ILE A 87 -5.49 -7.12 -16.39
C ILE A 87 -5.49 -5.99 -17.43
N VAL A 88 -5.77 -4.75 -17.00
CA VAL A 88 -5.78 -3.58 -17.88
C VAL A 88 -4.38 -3.33 -18.48
N ASN A 89 -3.33 -3.42 -17.67
CA ASN A 89 -1.94 -3.21 -18.09
C ASN A 89 -1.50 -4.28 -19.10
N VAL A 90 -1.85 -5.54 -18.86
CA VAL A 90 -1.61 -6.64 -19.80
C VAL A 90 -2.23 -6.35 -21.17
N TYR A 91 -3.51 -5.94 -21.19
CA TYR A 91 -4.20 -5.64 -22.44
C TYR A 91 -3.59 -4.43 -23.16
N LYS A 92 -3.29 -3.33 -22.44
CA LYS A 92 -2.65 -2.14 -23.01
C LYS A 92 -1.28 -2.45 -23.60
N ALA A 93 -0.49 -3.30 -22.96
CA ALA A 93 0.81 -3.73 -23.48
C ALA A 93 0.65 -4.56 -24.77
N TRP A 94 -0.33 -5.47 -24.82
CA TRP A 94 -0.64 -6.24 -26.03
C TRP A 94 -1.14 -5.33 -27.18
N GLU A 95 -2.03 -4.38 -26.89
CA GLU A 95 -2.52 -3.40 -27.87
C GLU A 95 -1.37 -2.52 -28.41
N SER A 96 -0.50 -2.03 -27.53
CA SER A 96 0.66 -1.21 -27.90
C SER A 96 1.63 -1.94 -28.85
N ASN A 97 1.88 -3.24 -28.61
CA ASN A 97 2.73 -4.04 -29.49
C ASN A 97 2.15 -4.23 -30.90
N TRP A 98 0.83 -4.28 -31.03
CA TRP A 98 0.15 -4.22 -32.34
C TRP A 98 0.32 -2.85 -32.98
N SER A 99 0.08 -1.76 -32.25
CA SER A 99 0.20 -0.39 -32.75
C SER A 99 1.63 -0.04 -33.19
N ARG A 100 2.65 -0.58 -32.51
CA ARG A 100 4.08 -0.38 -32.83
C ARG A 100 4.60 -1.30 -33.93
N GLY A 101 3.77 -2.19 -34.48
CA GLY A 101 4.16 -3.14 -35.52
C GLY A 101 5.13 -4.25 -35.06
N ILE A 102 5.26 -4.47 -33.74
CA ILE A 102 6.10 -5.52 -33.15
C ILE A 102 5.50 -6.91 -33.45
N PHE A 103 4.18 -7.01 -33.42
CA PHE A 103 3.48 -8.22 -33.81
C PHE A 103 3.36 -8.32 -35.34
N LYS A 104 3.91 -9.40 -35.90
CA LYS A 104 3.89 -9.68 -37.33
C LYS A 104 2.62 -10.46 -37.70
N ARG A 105 2.11 -10.26 -38.92
CA ARG A 105 0.88 -10.90 -39.43
C ARG A 105 0.84 -12.44 -39.33
N ARG A 106 1.99 -13.13 -39.28
CA ARG A 106 2.06 -14.60 -39.11
C ARG A 106 1.90 -15.08 -37.66
N GLY A 107 1.69 -14.20 -36.69
CA GLY A 107 1.32 -14.53 -35.31
C GLY A 107 2.41 -15.14 -34.42
N GLN A 108 3.60 -15.45 -34.97
CA GLN A 108 4.70 -16.05 -34.20
C GLN A 108 5.22 -15.14 -33.08
N SER A 109 5.47 -13.86 -33.36
CA SER A 109 5.96 -12.92 -32.34
C SER A 109 4.92 -12.62 -31.26
N GLU A 110 3.63 -12.66 -31.59
CA GLU A 110 2.54 -12.53 -30.62
C GLU A 110 2.42 -13.79 -29.74
N ALA A 111 2.56 -14.98 -30.33
CA ALA A 111 2.56 -16.24 -29.60
C ALA A 111 3.77 -16.38 -28.65
N GLU A 112 4.95 -15.96 -29.11
CA GLU A 112 6.17 -15.89 -28.28
C GLU A 112 6.01 -14.92 -27.11
N TRP A 113 5.45 -13.73 -27.38
CA TRP A 113 5.12 -12.76 -26.33
C TRP A 113 4.11 -13.33 -25.33
N GLY A 114 3.07 -14.02 -25.80
CA GLY A 114 2.11 -14.71 -24.92
C GLY A 114 2.80 -15.76 -24.04
N LYS A 115 3.70 -16.55 -24.61
CA LYS A 115 4.45 -17.58 -23.87
C LYS A 115 5.40 -16.99 -22.82
N SER A 116 6.15 -15.94 -23.16
CA SER A 116 7.10 -15.31 -22.23
C SER A 116 6.41 -14.56 -21.10
N ASN A 117 5.19 -14.07 -21.34
CA ASN A 117 4.41 -13.30 -20.36
C ASN A 117 3.33 -14.11 -19.63
N PHE A 118 3.25 -15.42 -19.89
CA PHE A 118 2.19 -16.28 -19.37
C PHE A 118 0.77 -15.80 -19.73
N ILE A 119 0.55 -15.35 -20.97
CA ILE A 119 -0.74 -14.84 -21.45
C ILE A 119 -1.34 -15.78 -22.52
N GLN A 120 -2.64 -16.04 -22.41
CA GLN A 120 -3.42 -16.82 -23.37
C GLN A 120 -3.87 -15.94 -24.55
N ILE A 121 -3.14 -15.99 -25.66
CA ILE A 121 -3.38 -15.15 -26.85
C ILE A 121 -4.80 -15.31 -27.44
N LYS A 122 -5.39 -16.51 -27.38
CA LYS A 122 -6.79 -16.67 -27.83
C LYS A 122 -7.76 -15.85 -26.96
N ARG A 123 -7.54 -15.82 -25.65
CA ARG A 123 -8.43 -15.13 -24.69
C ARG A 123 -8.32 -13.62 -24.79
N ILE A 124 -7.11 -13.08 -24.95
CA ILE A 124 -6.95 -11.63 -25.08
C ILE A 124 -7.60 -11.10 -26.38
N ARG A 125 -7.64 -11.90 -27.45
CA ARG A 125 -8.39 -11.59 -28.67
C ARG A 125 -9.90 -11.64 -28.46
N GLU A 126 -10.42 -12.65 -27.75
CA GLU A 126 -11.84 -12.72 -27.36
C GLU A 126 -12.25 -11.49 -26.52
N VAL A 127 -11.38 -11.05 -25.60
CA VAL A 127 -11.57 -9.80 -24.84
C VAL A 127 -11.64 -8.59 -25.78
N ALA A 128 -10.74 -8.49 -26.77
CA ALA A 128 -10.75 -7.41 -27.75
C ALA A 128 -12.05 -7.37 -28.58
N ASP A 129 -12.61 -8.53 -28.91
CA ASP A 129 -13.88 -8.62 -29.64
C ASP A 129 -15.05 -8.13 -28.77
N LEU A 130 -15.11 -8.56 -27.51
CA LEU A 130 -16.15 -8.13 -26.57
C LEU A 130 -16.06 -6.63 -26.23
N ILE A 131 -14.84 -6.06 -26.13
CA ILE A 131 -14.66 -4.60 -25.95
C ILE A 131 -15.39 -3.83 -27.06
N ARG A 132 -15.21 -4.22 -28.33
CA ARG A 132 -15.85 -3.53 -29.47
C ARG A 132 -17.37 -3.66 -29.42
N GLU A 133 -17.89 -4.81 -29.01
CA GLU A 133 -19.32 -5.01 -28.83
C GLU A 133 -19.90 -4.12 -27.72
N LEU A 134 -19.24 -4.08 -26.56
CA LEU A 134 -19.66 -3.25 -25.42
C LEU A 134 -19.64 -1.76 -25.78
N GLU A 135 -18.59 -1.30 -26.45
CA GLU A 135 -18.49 0.08 -26.92
C GLU A 135 -19.64 0.44 -27.88
N CYS A 136 -19.97 -0.45 -28.83
CA CYS A 136 -21.08 -0.24 -29.77
C CYS A 136 -22.43 -0.15 -29.05
N ARG A 137 -22.67 -0.98 -28.03
CA ARG A 137 -23.92 -0.96 -27.25
C ARG A 137 -24.04 0.29 -26.39
N LEU A 138 -22.97 0.69 -25.71
CA LEU A 138 -22.93 1.92 -24.91
C LEU A 138 -23.10 3.19 -25.76
N ALA A 139 -22.59 3.18 -26.99
CA ALA A 139 -22.73 4.31 -27.91
C ALA A 139 -24.19 4.66 -28.25
N LYS A 140 -25.13 3.71 -28.08
CA LYS A 140 -26.58 3.92 -28.24
C LYS A 140 -27.18 4.80 -27.12
N PHE A 141 -26.50 4.88 -25.98
CA PHE A 141 -26.89 5.66 -24.80
C PHE A 141 -26.04 6.93 -24.63
N ASN A 142 -25.38 7.38 -25.71
CA ASN A 142 -24.42 8.48 -25.71
C ASN A 142 -23.21 8.30 -24.76
N ILE A 143 -22.95 7.06 -24.30
CA ILE A 143 -21.76 6.71 -23.53
C ILE A 143 -20.68 6.28 -24.53
N ARG A 144 -19.74 7.18 -24.80
CA ARG A 144 -18.66 6.97 -25.78
C ARG A 144 -17.30 7.28 -25.18
N ILE A 145 -16.26 6.66 -25.72
CA ILE A 145 -14.88 7.01 -25.39
C ILE A 145 -14.65 8.45 -25.90
N PRO A 146 -14.32 9.42 -25.02
CA PRO A 146 -14.05 10.78 -25.45
C PRO A 146 -12.86 10.83 -26.41
N LYS A 147 -12.93 11.67 -27.45
CA LYS A 147 -11.79 11.91 -28.35
C LYS A 147 -10.62 12.57 -27.61
N GLU A 148 -10.94 13.45 -26.67
CA GLU A 148 -10.01 14.10 -25.76
C GLU A 148 -10.29 13.60 -24.34
N SER A 149 -9.25 13.22 -23.62
CA SER A 149 -9.39 12.86 -22.20
C SER A 149 -9.63 14.11 -21.35
N PRO A 150 -10.27 13.98 -20.17
CA PRO A 150 -10.36 15.07 -19.21
C PRO A 150 -8.99 15.70 -18.98
N SER A 151 -8.90 17.02 -18.95
CA SER A 151 -7.62 17.74 -18.74
C SER A 151 -6.90 17.36 -17.45
N SER A 152 -7.65 16.87 -16.45
CA SER A 152 -7.10 16.32 -15.20
C SER A 152 -6.60 14.87 -15.31
N LYS A 153 -6.96 14.14 -16.38
CA LYS A 153 -6.64 12.72 -16.54
C LYS A 153 -5.21 12.55 -17.05
N LYS A 154 -4.37 11.95 -16.22
CA LYS A 154 -3.01 11.51 -16.60
C LYS A 154 -3.01 10.04 -17.03
N GLU A 155 -1.82 9.51 -17.31
CA GLU A 155 -1.67 8.06 -17.53
C GLU A 155 -1.99 7.28 -16.25
N LEU A 156 -2.50 6.05 -16.40
CA LEU A 156 -2.83 5.17 -15.27
C LEU A 156 -1.59 4.77 -14.43
N ASN A 157 -0.38 5.11 -14.87
CA ASN A 157 0.83 4.94 -14.07
C ASN A 157 0.94 6.01 -12.96
N ASP A 158 0.25 7.15 -13.10
CA ASP A 158 0.20 8.19 -12.09
C ASP A 158 -0.55 7.70 -10.82
N PRO A 159 0.02 7.87 -9.61
CA PRO A 159 -0.58 7.39 -8.37
C PRO A 159 -1.99 7.93 -8.07
N GLU A 160 -2.34 9.14 -8.53
CA GLU A 160 -3.68 9.70 -8.35
C GLU A 160 -4.69 9.04 -9.27
N GLU A 161 -4.30 8.77 -10.53
CA GLU A 161 -5.14 8.01 -11.46
C GLU A 161 -5.36 6.58 -11.00
N LYS A 162 -4.31 5.92 -10.47
CA LYS A 162 -4.43 4.60 -9.84
C LYS A 162 -5.46 4.63 -8.71
N LEU A 163 -5.40 5.63 -7.83
CA LEU A 163 -6.37 5.78 -6.74
C LEU A 163 -7.79 5.94 -7.28
N LEU A 164 -8.02 6.88 -8.19
CA LEU A 164 -9.34 7.14 -8.76
C LEU A 164 -9.90 5.91 -9.46
N PHE A 165 -9.06 5.15 -10.15
CA PHE A 165 -9.48 3.90 -10.79
C PHE A 165 -9.82 2.82 -9.76
N LYS A 166 -9.05 2.68 -8.67
CA LYS A 166 -9.40 1.80 -7.54
C LYS A 166 -10.74 2.20 -6.89
N LEU A 167 -11.01 3.50 -6.73
CA LEU A 167 -12.28 4.00 -6.19
C LEU A 167 -13.45 3.71 -7.15
N THR A 168 -13.22 3.80 -8.46
CA THR A 168 -14.19 3.39 -9.49
C THR A 168 -14.53 1.90 -9.37
N ILE A 169 -13.52 1.05 -9.17
CA ILE A 169 -13.68 -0.39 -8.90
C ILE A 169 -14.50 -0.61 -7.61
N CYS A 170 -14.23 0.16 -6.55
CA CYS A 170 -15.00 0.07 -5.30
C CYS A 170 -16.49 0.33 -5.53
N GLY A 171 -16.85 1.38 -6.26
CA GLY A 171 -18.25 1.69 -6.53
C GLY A 171 -18.95 0.62 -7.38
N ALA A 172 -18.24 0.05 -8.35
CA ALA A 172 -18.80 -1.00 -9.20
C ALA A 172 -19.17 -2.26 -8.40
N PHE A 173 -18.28 -2.65 -7.48
CA PHE A 173 -18.36 -3.91 -6.75
C PHE A 173 -18.92 -3.79 -5.33
N TYR A 174 -19.44 -2.63 -4.92
CA TYR A 174 -20.24 -2.52 -3.70
C TYR A 174 -21.34 -3.62 -3.68
N PRO A 175 -21.52 -4.38 -2.57
CA PRO A 175 -20.85 -4.29 -1.26
C PRO A 175 -19.76 -5.35 -1.01
N ASN A 176 -19.06 -5.85 -2.05
CA ASN A 176 -18.03 -6.89 -1.95
C ASN A 176 -16.73 -6.38 -1.27
N TYR A 177 -16.86 -5.87 -0.06
CA TYR A 177 -15.83 -5.20 0.69
C TYR A 177 -15.35 -6.05 1.85
N PHE A 178 -14.06 -5.95 2.12
CA PHE A 178 -13.38 -6.68 3.16
C PHE A 178 -12.48 -5.74 3.94
N VAL A 179 -12.42 -5.92 5.25
CA VAL A 179 -11.50 -5.21 6.13
C VAL A 179 -10.48 -6.21 6.65
N LYS A 180 -9.25 -5.74 6.75
CA LYS A 180 -8.12 -6.47 7.31
C LYS A 180 -8.33 -6.69 8.81
N ASP A 181 -8.06 -7.90 9.29
CA ASP A 181 -8.03 -8.20 10.72
C ASP A 181 -6.78 -7.57 11.38
N SER A 182 -6.87 -7.20 12.66
CA SER A 182 -5.74 -6.60 13.39
C SER A 182 -4.58 -7.58 13.55
N VAL A 183 -3.35 -7.11 13.34
CA VAL A 183 -2.11 -7.89 13.50
C VAL A 183 -1.26 -7.21 14.57
N ASP A 184 -0.81 -7.97 15.57
CA ASP A 184 0.07 -7.48 16.64
C ASP A 184 1.52 -7.89 16.36
N GLU A 185 2.42 -6.90 16.18
CA GLU A 185 3.85 -7.13 15.97
C GLU A 185 4.52 -7.84 17.15
N SER A 186 4.09 -7.55 18.39
CA SER A 186 4.64 -8.18 19.60
C SER A 186 4.32 -9.66 19.63
N GLU A 187 3.09 -10.02 19.28
CA GLU A 187 2.67 -11.41 19.18
C GLU A 187 3.37 -12.12 18.01
N ALA A 188 3.51 -11.44 16.87
CA ALA A 188 4.30 -11.93 15.74
C ALA A 188 5.76 -12.25 16.13
N MET A 189 6.42 -11.35 16.86
CA MET A 189 7.77 -11.55 17.39
C MET A 189 7.84 -12.76 18.34
N LYS A 190 6.84 -12.96 19.21
CA LYS A 190 6.79 -14.14 20.10
C LYS A 190 6.63 -15.43 19.30
N ILE A 191 5.75 -15.46 18.30
CA ILE A 191 5.52 -16.63 17.43
C ILE A 191 6.81 -17.01 16.69
N LEU A 192 7.61 -16.03 16.30
CA LEU A 192 8.91 -16.20 15.65
C LEU A 192 10.09 -16.29 16.63
N SER A 193 9.85 -16.53 17.91
CA SER A 193 10.90 -16.70 18.93
C SER A 193 11.90 -15.55 18.98
N GLY A 194 11.41 -14.32 18.82
CA GLY A 194 12.18 -13.08 18.86
C GLY A 194 12.92 -12.74 17.56
N LYS A 195 12.66 -13.46 16.46
CA LYS A 195 13.23 -13.15 15.14
C LYS A 195 12.42 -12.12 14.39
N ASP A 196 13.09 -11.35 13.56
CA ASP A 196 12.50 -10.27 12.79
C ASP A 196 11.43 -10.79 11.81
N PRO A 197 10.15 -10.43 11.99
CA PRO A 197 9.07 -10.90 11.13
C PRO A 197 9.14 -10.35 9.70
N TYR A 198 9.91 -9.27 9.46
CA TYR A 198 10.05 -8.66 8.15
C TYR A 198 10.98 -9.44 7.22
N ASN A 199 11.85 -10.30 7.74
CA ASN A 199 12.79 -11.10 6.95
C ASN A 199 12.73 -12.61 7.23
N THR A 200 11.84 -13.06 8.13
CA THR A 200 11.82 -14.44 8.61
C THR A 200 10.52 -15.17 8.26
N VAL A 201 10.63 -16.46 7.92
CA VAL A 201 9.48 -17.38 7.82
C VAL A 201 9.68 -18.59 8.72
N MET A 202 8.57 -19.14 9.23
CA MET A 202 8.58 -20.35 10.06
C MET A 202 8.04 -21.55 9.28
N VAL A 203 8.77 -22.67 9.33
CA VAL A 203 8.30 -24.00 8.93
C VAL A 203 8.24 -24.92 10.15
N SER A 204 7.31 -25.88 10.13
CA SER A 204 7.07 -26.83 11.22
C SER A 204 6.90 -28.26 10.69
N GLY A 205 6.75 -29.24 11.59
CA GLY A 205 6.62 -30.66 11.21
C GLY A 205 7.95 -31.39 11.07
N ILE A 206 9.02 -30.83 11.64
CA ILE A 206 10.35 -31.43 11.64
C ILE A 206 10.49 -32.32 12.88
N PRO A 207 11.18 -33.47 12.82
CA PRO A 207 11.38 -34.31 13.99
C PRO A 207 12.07 -33.53 15.12
N ALA A 208 11.52 -33.66 16.33
CA ALA A 208 11.93 -32.86 17.48
C ALA A 208 13.45 -32.94 17.73
N ASN A 209 14.08 -31.78 17.86
CA ASN A 209 15.52 -31.61 18.12
C ASN A 209 16.45 -32.17 17.03
N GLN A 210 15.93 -32.48 15.83
CA GLN A 210 16.74 -32.97 14.70
C GLN A 210 16.89 -31.94 13.57
N GLY A 211 16.43 -30.70 13.77
CA GLY A 211 16.43 -29.66 12.73
C GLY A 211 17.80 -29.40 12.09
N SER A 212 18.88 -29.57 12.86
CA SER A 212 20.27 -29.39 12.40
C SER A 212 20.67 -30.35 11.28
N LEU A 213 20.08 -31.56 11.24
CA LEU A 213 20.37 -32.55 10.21
C LEU A 213 19.80 -32.16 8.84
N TYR A 214 18.71 -31.39 8.84
CA TYR A 214 17.99 -31.03 7.61
C TYR A 214 18.44 -29.69 7.03
N LYS A 215 19.43 -29.03 7.64
CA LYS A 215 19.94 -27.72 7.21
C LYS A 215 20.22 -27.63 5.70
N PRO A 216 21.03 -28.51 5.08
CA PRO A 216 21.34 -28.38 3.65
C PRO A 216 20.11 -28.54 2.76
N GLN A 217 19.19 -29.42 3.14
CA GLN A 217 17.94 -29.65 2.40
C GLN A 217 17.02 -28.41 2.47
N ILE A 218 16.94 -27.77 3.64
CA ILE A 218 16.16 -26.52 3.83
C ILE A 218 16.78 -25.35 3.07
N GLU A 219 18.09 -25.15 3.16
CA GLU A 219 18.79 -24.08 2.43
C GLU A 219 18.60 -24.22 0.92
N GLN A 220 18.80 -25.44 0.40
CA GLN A 220 18.58 -25.72 -1.02
C GLN A 220 17.12 -25.45 -1.42
N MET A 221 16.16 -25.91 -0.61
CA MET A 221 14.73 -25.74 -0.89
C MET A 221 14.28 -24.27 -0.90
N PHE A 222 14.81 -23.43 -0.01
CA PHE A 222 14.43 -22.01 0.08
C PHE A 222 15.37 -21.07 -0.70
N SER A 223 16.45 -21.58 -1.29
CA SER A 223 17.36 -20.79 -2.14
C SER A 223 16.68 -20.14 -3.35
N ILE A 224 15.56 -20.71 -3.82
CA ILE A 224 14.75 -20.16 -4.90
C ILE A 224 13.93 -18.92 -4.49
N CYS A 225 13.72 -18.72 -3.18
CA CYS A 225 13.04 -17.54 -2.64
C CYS A 225 14.00 -16.36 -2.47
N GLY A 226 15.22 -16.65 -2.07
CA GLY A 226 16.23 -15.65 -1.76
C GLY A 226 17.44 -16.26 -1.06
N ASN A 227 18.40 -15.41 -0.71
CA ASN A 227 19.58 -15.85 0.02
C ASN A 227 19.23 -16.11 1.49
N VAL A 228 19.38 -17.35 1.95
CA VAL A 228 19.14 -17.71 3.36
C VAL A 228 20.32 -17.21 4.20
N LEU A 229 20.07 -16.25 5.09
CA LEU A 229 21.06 -15.64 5.98
C LEU A 229 21.36 -16.54 7.19
N ALA A 230 20.31 -17.07 7.80
CA ALA A 230 20.43 -17.92 8.98
C ALA A 230 19.25 -18.88 9.08
N LEU A 231 19.53 -20.05 9.66
CA LEU A 231 18.52 -20.99 10.11
C LEU A 231 18.58 -21.09 11.63
N HIS A 232 17.44 -20.86 12.28
CA HIS A 232 17.29 -21.01 13.72
C HIS A 232 16.36 -22.20 13.99
N MET A 233 16.81 -23.17 14.78
CA MET A 233 16.06 -24.39 15.03
C MET A 233 15.58 -24.43 16.47
N GLU A 234 14.30 -24.75 16.66
CA GLU A 234 13.67 -24.89 17.97
C GLU A 234 12.66 -26.05 17.94
N GLU A 235 12.96 -27.11 18.69
CA GLU A 235 12.14 -28.32 18.79
C GLU A 235 11.73 -28.91 17.41
N THR A 236 10.50 -28.62 16.97
CA THR A 236 9.87 -29.12 15.72
C THR A 236 9.76 -28.05 14.63
N LYS A 237 10.32 -26.87 14.89
CA LYS A 237 10.24 -25.67 14.05
C LYS A 237 11.62 -25.24 13.55
N ILE A 238 11.65 -24.68 12.35
CA ILE A 238 12.80 -23.94 11.82
C ILE A 238 12.33 -22.56 11.39
N PHE A 239 13.05 -21.54 11.84
CA PHE A 239 12.91 -20.16 11.41
C PHE A 239 14.00 -19.86 10.37
N ILE A 240 13.57 -19.43 9.20
CA ILE A 240 14.41 -19.17 8.04
C ILE A 240 14.48 -17.67 7.86
N GLU A 241 15.66 -17.11 8.10
CA GLU A 241 15.94 -15.69 7.97
C GLU A 241 16.59 -15.43 6.61
N PHE A 242 16.01 -14.51 5.83
CA PHE A 242 16.51 -14.15 4.51
C PHE A 242 17.38 -12.90 4.57
N ALA A 243 18.49 -12.91 3.83
CA ALA A 243 19.28 -11.71 3.64
C ALA A 243 18.48 -10.71 2.80
N ARG A 244 18.54 -9.43 3.18
CA ARG A 244 18.02 -8.34 2.35
C ARG A 244 18.80 -8.31 1.04
N GLN A 245 18.11 -8.36 -0.09
CA GLN A 245 18.78 -8.16 -1.37
C GLN A 245 18.93 -6.65 -1.60
N HIS A 246 19.92 -6.25 -2.39
CA HIS A 246 20.07 -4.85 -2.76
C HIS A 246 19.28 -4.62 -4.04
N ASN A 247 18.42 -3.59 -4.05
CA ASN A 247 17.50 -3.27 -5.14
C ASN A 247 18.20 -3.31 -6.51
N LEU A 248 17.77 -4.21 -7.39
CA LEU A 248 18.14 -4.15 -8.81
C LEU A 248 17.35 -2.97 -9.43
N ASN A 249 18.05 -1.98 -9.99
CA ASN A 249 17.45 -0.74 -10.51
C ASN A 249 16.17 -0.95 -11.35
N ARG A 250 15.17 -0.09 -11.11
CA ARG A 250 13.81 -0.08 -11.71
C ARG A 250 13.76 0.39 -13.18
N ASP A 251 14.86 0.84 -13.77
CA ASP A 251 14.83 1.68 -14.97
C ASP A 251 14.72 0.94 -16.33
N HIS A 252 14.48 -0.38 -16.34
CA HIS A 252 14.39 -1.13 -17.60
C HIS A 252 13.16 -2.05 -17.72
N TYR A 253 12.30 -1.70 -18.68
CA TYR A 253 11.04 -2.33 -19.10
C TYR A 253 11.08 -3.84 -19.46
N ASP A 254 12.25 -4.47 -19.50
CA ASP A 254 12.42 -5.86 -19.98
C ASP A 254 12.54 -6.91 -18.87
N GLN A 255 12.62 -6.52 -17.60
CA GLN A 255 12.45 -7.47 -16.50
C GLN A 255 11.03 -7.39 -15.94
N PRO A 256 10.42 -8.53 -15.57
CA PRO A 256 9.24 -8.47 -14.71
C PRO A 256 9.62 -7.63 -13.50
N ILE A 257 8.86 -6.55 -13.30
CA ILE A 257 8.83 -5.77 -12.06
C ILE A 257 8.82 -6.83 -10.96
N GLY A 258 9.99 -7.05 -10.35
CA GLY A 258 10.11 -7.93 -9.21
C GLY A 258 9.18 -7.39 -8.14
N MET A 259 8.88 -8.20 -7.12
CA MET A 259 8.38 -7.64 -5.87
C MET A 259 9.41 -6.61 -5.39
N GLY A 260 9.26 -5.35 -5.80
CA GLY A 260 10.24 -4.31 -5.57
C GLY A 260 10.38 -4.14 -4.07
N GLU A 261 11.60 -4.23 -3.56
CA GLU A 261 11.92 -4.12 -2.14
C GLU A 261 11.87 -2.65 -1.68
N THR A 262 10.76 -1.96 -1.98
CA THR A 262 10.41 -0.67 -1.36
C THR A 262 9.53 -0.84 -0.13
N GLY A 263 9.13 -2.08 0.19
CA GLY A 263 8.45 -2.41 1.44
C GLY A 263 9.44 -2.74 2.55
N LYS A 264 9.00 -2.62 3.81
CA LYS A 264 9.76 -3.07 4.99
C LYS A 264 10.02 -4.58 4.97
N VAL A 265 9.16 -5.36 4.29
CA VAL A 265 9.20 -6.83 4.24
C VAL A 265 10.07 -7.32 3.07
N ASN A 266 10.96 -8.28 3.34
CA ASN A 266 11.83 -8.90 2.35
C ASN A 266 11.02 -9.69 1.30
N SER A 267 11.34 -9.49 0.01
CA SER A 267 10.70 -10.16 -1.12
C SER A 267 10.71 -11.70 -1.02
N ALA A 268 11.76 -12.27 -0.42
CA ALA A 268 11.90 -13.70 -0.20
C ALA A 268 10.82 -14.27 0.76
N VAL A 269 10.32 -13.47 1.70
CA VAL A 269 9.22 -13.86 2.59
C VAL A 269 7.95 -14.09 1.79
N TYR A 270 7.59 -13.15 0.90
CA TYR A 270 6.43 -13.30 0.00
C TYR A 270 6.53 -14.54 -0.88
N LEU A 271 7.72 -14.76 -1.49
CA LEU A 271 7.95 -15.93 -2.34
C LEU A 271 7.87 -17.24 -1.56
N ALA A 272 8.46 -17.28 -0.35
CA ALA A 272 8.39 -18.44 0.53
C ALA A 272 6.93 -18.77 0.88
N LEU A 273 6.14 -17.80 1.33
CA LEU A 273 4.71 -18.02 1.63
C LEU A 273 3.95 -18.50 0.38
N LYS A 274 4.28 -17.98 -0.81
CA LYS A 274 3.66 -18.42 -2.06
C LYS A 274 3.99 -19.87 -2.42
N MET A 275 5.16 -20.40 -2.03
CA MET A 275 5.52 -21.80 -2.25
C MET A 275 4.51 -22.77 -1.62
N ARG A 276 3.94 -22.45 -0.46
CA ARG A 276 3.00 -23.33 0.27
C ARG A 276 1.70 -23.60 -0.50
N GLN A 277 1.25 -22.63 -1.30
CA GLN A 277 0.04 -22.74 -2.13
C GLN A 277 0.31 -23.53 -3.41
N SER A 278 1.55 -23.44 -3.90
CA SER A 278 1.92 -23.80 -5.27
C SER A 278 2.52 -25.21 -5.39
N CYS A 279 3.18 -25.66 -4.33
CA CYS A 279 4.07 -26.82 -4.37
C CYS A 279 3.92 -27.70 -3.11
N ARG A 280 2.71 -28.15 -2.77
CA ARG A 280 2.49 -29.05 -1.62
C ARG A 280 3.30 -30.36 -1.67
N GLN A 281 3.78 -30.75 -2.85
CA GLN A 281 4.67 -31.90 -3.09
C GLN A 281 6.17 -31.58 -2.95
N GLN A 282 6.57 -30.30 -2.85
CA GLN A 282 7.98 -29.90 -2.71
C GLN A 282 8.38 -29.61 -1.26
N LEU A 283 7.43 -29.57 -0.33
CA LEU A 283 7.66 -29.37 1.10
C LEU A 283 7.88 -30.74 1.79
N GLU A 284 8.85 -31.49 1.27
CA GLU A 284 9.20 -32.82 1.76
C GLU A 284 10.71 -32.96 1.94
N LEU A 285 11.13 -33.47 3.10
CA LEU A 285 12.53 -33.68 3.46
C LEU A 285 12.86 -35.16 3.41
N HIS A 286 14.05 -35.51 2.92
CA HIS A 286 14.54 -36.88 3.00
C HIS A 286 15.00 -37.20 4.42
N GLN A 287 14.29 -38.14 5.05
CA GLN A 287 14.56 -38.60 6.40
C GLN A 287 15.77 -39.53 6.45
N TYR A 288 16.65 -39.32 7.43
CA TYR A 288 17.77 -40.20 7.71
C TYR A 288 17.32 -41.48 8.44
N THR A 289 18.01 -42.60 8.21
CA THR A 289 17.75 -43.83 8.97
C THR A 289 17.99 -43.61 10.46
N ARG A 290 17.27 -44.33 11.34
CA ARG A 290 17.44 -44.22 12.80
C ARG A 290 18.90 -44.41 13.25
N LYS A 291 19.66 -45.28 12.56
CA LYS A 291 21.08 -45.52 12.82
C LYS A 291 21.92 -44.28 12.53
N GLU A 292 21.75 -43.69 11.34
CA GLU A 292 22.48 -42.48 10.94
C GLU A 292 22.05 -41.25 11.74
N THR A 293 20.76 -41.09 12.04
CA THR A 293 20.26 -40.01 12.91
C THR A 293 20.97 -40.02 14.25
N ASN A 294 21.05 -41.18 14.91
CA ASN A 294 21.73 -41.29 16.21
C ASN A 294 23.24 -40.99 16.12
N ARG A 295 23.89 -41.39 15.02
CA ARG A 295 25.30 -41.10 14.77
C ARG A 295 25.54 -39.60 14.59
N LEU A 296 24.80 -38.97 13.68
CA LEU A 296 24.95 -37.55 13.34
C LEU A 296 24.58 -36.65 14.52
N MET A 297 23.52 -36.98 15.28
CA MET A 297 23.14 -36.20 16.46
C MET A 297 24.20 -36.23 17.56
N LYS A 298 24.90 -37.36 17.76
CA LYS A 298 26.03 -37.42 18.69
C LYS A 298 27.18 -36.50 18.25
N MET A 299 27.44 -36.39 16.95
CA MET A 299 28.45 -35.47 16.42
C MET A 299 28.08 -34.01 16.67
N VAL A 300 26.81 -33.64 16.44
CA VAL A 300 26.30 -32.29 16.74
C VAL A 300 26.42 -31.97 18.22
N GLN A 301 26.03 -32.91 19.11
CA GLN A 301 26.13 -32.73 20.56
C GLN A 301 27.58 -32.59 21.04
N LYS A 302 28.51 -33.36 20.44
CA LYS A 302 29.93 -33.24 20.74
C LYS A 302 30.47 -31.86 20.34
N ALA A 303 30.17 -31.43 19.10
CA ALA A 303 30.55 -30.11 18.60
C ALA A 303 30.02 -28.96 19.47
N GLN A 304 28.79 -29.08 19.98
CA GLN A 304 28.20 -28.13 20.91
C GLN A 304 28.91 -28.11 22.27
N SER A 305 29.26 -29.29 22.80
CA SER A 305 29.95 -29.39 24.09
C SER A 305 31.34 -28.75 24.01
N ASP A 306 32.08 -29.04 22.93
CA ASP A 306 33.40 -28.48 22.67
C ASP A 306 33.37 -26.94 22.52
N SER A 307 32.31 -26.36 21.94
CA SER A 307 32.16 -24.89 21.84
C SER A 307 31.72 -24.25 23.16
N THR A 308 30.93 -24.95 23.98
CA THR A 308 30.38 -24.41 25.24
C THR A 308 31.44 -24.37 26.34
N GLU A 309 32.35 -25.36 26.37
CA GLU A 309 33.49 -25.39 27.30
C GLU A 309 34.51 -24.28 27.03
N GLN A 310 34.69 -23.87 25.78
CA GLN A 310 35.58 -22.76 25.41
C GLN A 310 35.03 -21.36 25.79
N LEU A 311 33.73 -21.21 26.03
CA LEU A 311 33.06 -19.91 26.19
C LEU A 311 32.45 -19.68 27.59
N GLN A 312 32.51 -20.64 28.53
CA GLN A 312 31.90 -20.54 29.88
C GLN A 312 30.42 -20.10 29.89
N LYS A 313 29.60 -20.55 28.92
CA LYS A 313 28.17 -20.17 28.79
C LYS A 313 27.20 -21.28 29.22
N LEU A 314 25.96 -20.91 29.57
CA LEU A 314 24.86 -21.83 29.90
C LEU A 314 24.42 -22.65 28.67
N ARG A 315 24.10 -23.95 28.88
CA ARG A 315 23.58 -24.83 27.82
C ARG A 315 22.20 -24.33 27.35
N THR A 316 22.02 -24.14 26.04
CA THR A 316 20.72 -23.83 25.43
C THR A 316 20.38 -24.84 24.32
N ASN A 317 19.09 -25.14 24.14
CA ASN A 317 18.61 -26.03 23.07
C ASN A 317 18.44 -25.29 21.72
N ARG A 318 18.77 -24.00 21.65
CA ARG A 318 18.63 -23.17 20.44
C ARG A 318 19.91 -23.24 19.63
N ILE A 319 19.79 -23.65 18.37
CA ILE A 319 20.93 -23.75 17.45
C ILE A 319 20.77 -22.66 16.39
N THR A 320 21.69 -21.71 16.39
CA THR A 320 21.83 -20.71 15.32
C THR A 320 22.94 -21.17 14.39
N ALA A 321 22.59 -21.41 13.12
CA ALA A 321 23.55 -21.83 12.11
C ALA A 321 23.64 -20.76 11.01
N SER A 322 24.34 -19.64 11.29
CA SER A 322 24.53 -18.51 10.36
C SER A 322 25.27 -18.96 9.10
N THR A 323 24.76 -18.64 7.91
CA THR A 323 25.34 -19.10 6.62
C THR A 323 26.41 -18.14 6.09
N SER A 324 26.30 -16.86 6.46
CA SER A 324 27.18 -15.78 6.02
C SER A 324 28.01 -15.22 7.17
N ASN A 325 29.32 -15.23 6.98
CA ASN A 325 30.21 -14.29 7.63
C ASN A 325 29.96 -12.92 6.98
N CYS A 326 29.28 -12.00 7.67
CA CYS A 326 29.27 -10.58 7.28
C CYS A 326 30.64 -9.97 7.63
N THR A 327 31.73 -10.49 7.05
CA THR A 327 33.11 -10.12 7.40
C THR A 327 33.66 -8.98 6.55
N GLY A 328 32.79 -8.09 6.06
CA GLY A 328 33.18 -7.01 5.16
C GLY A 328 32.64 -5.64 5.51
N GLN A 329 31.61 -5.49 6.35
CA GLN A 329 30.95 -4.19 6.56
C GLN A 329 31.77 -3.27 7.49
N VAL A 330 31.76 -1.96 7.24
CA VAL A 330 32.29 -0.99 8.21
C VAL A 330 31.57 -1.12 9.56
N ARG A 331 32.30 -0.89 10.65
CA ARG A 331 31.72 -0.93 11.99
C ARG A 331 30.65 0.17 12.11
N LEU A 332 29.43 -0.26 12.38
CA LEU A 332 28.31 0.64 12.65
C LEU A 332 28.38 1.20 14.08
N PRO A 333 27.64 2.28 14.38
CA PRO A 333 27.81 2.97 15.64
C PRO A 333 27.43 2.11 16.84
N GLY A 334 28.31 2.08 17.84
CA GLY A 334 28.07 1.38 19.10
C GLY A 334 26.92 2.01 19.91
N LEU A 335 26.49 1.36 21.01
CA LEU A 335 25.37 1.85 21.82
C LEU A 335 25.59 3.27 22.39
N ASN A 336 26.84 3.66 22.60
CA ASN A 336 27.21 4.96 23.19
C ASN A 336 27.37 6.09 22.15
N GLU A 337 27.37 5.77 20.86
CA GLU A 337 27.54 6.74 19.78
C GLU A 337 26.16 7.23 19.33
N SER A 338 25.80 8.45 19.74
CA SER A 338 24.48 9.04 19.47
C SER A 338 24.43 9.90 18.22
N VAL A 339 25.57 10.43 17.78
CA VAL A 339 25.66 11.29 16.60
C VAL A 339 26.91 10.91 15.82
N ILE A 340 26.76 10.74 14.51
CA ILE A 340 27.86 10.46 13.59
C ILE A 340 27.85 11.46 12.43
N LEU A 341 29.02 11.73 11.87
CA LEU A 341 29.16 12.60 10.69
C LEU A 341 29.23 11.75 9.42
N ILE A 342 28.32 12.02 8.49
CA ILE A 342 28.14 11.21 7.29
C ILE A 342 28.10 12.04 6.01
N THR A 343 28.41 11.37 4.90
CA THR A 343 28.12 11.84 3.54
C THR A 343 27.19 10.82 2.88
N VAL A 344 26.09 11.28 2.30
CA VAL A 344 25.17 10.42 1.54
C VAL A 344 25.80 10.06 0.20
N SER A 345 25.93 8.76 -0.07
CA SER A 345 26.58 8.23 -1.29
C SER A 345 25.58 7.89 -2.38
N ASP A 346 24.40 7.38 -2.01
CA ASP A 346 23.32 7.06 -2.95
C ASP A 346 21.96 7.22 -2.28
N VAL A 347 20.93 7.54 -3.06
CA VAL A 347 19.55 7.73 -2.56
C VAL A 347 18.64 6.77 -3.31
N VAL A 348 18.14 5.76 -2.60
CA VAL A 348 17.18 4.79 -3.12
C VAL A 348 15.83 5.48 -3.30
N GLU A 349 15.31 6.06 -2.22
CA GLU A 349 14.09 6.85 -2.20
C GLU A 349 14.12 7.85 -1.04
N CYS A 350 13.09 8.68 -0.91
CA CYS A 350 12.99 9.64 0.17
C CYS A 350 13.06 8.93 1.52
N GLY A 351 14.06 9.30 2.32
CA GLY A 351 14.27 8.68 3.62
C GLY A 351 14.91 7.29 3.61
N HIS A 352 15.26 6.71 2.45
CA HIS A 352 16.07 5.47 2.34
C HIS A 352 17.30 5.72 1.48
N PHE A 353 18.48 5.63 2.09
CA PHE A 353 19.71 6.08 1.46
C PHE A 353 20.93 5.31 1.97
N TRP A 354 22.00 5.36 1.21
CA TRP A 354 23.31 4.85 1.58
C TRP A 354 24.20 6.01 2.01
N ALA A 355 25.01 5.76 3.03
CA ALA A 355 25.91 6.74 3.58
C ALA A 355 27.29 6.16 3.86
N ARG A 356 28.28 7.05 3.93
CA ARG A 356 29.64 6.75 4.38
C ARG A 356 30.00 7.68 5.54
N TYR A 357 30.91 7.21 6.39
CA TYR A 357 31.56 8.10 7.35
C TYR A 357 32.43 9.11 6.62
N VAL A 358 32.40 10.36 7.09
CA VAL A 358 33.29 11.41 6.56
C VAL A 358 34.77 11.07 6.80
N GLU A 359 35.07 10.37 7.89
CA GLU A 359 36.43 9.95 8.26
C GLU A 359 37.03 8.90 7.29
N ASN A 360 36.19 8.18 6.54
CA ASN A 360 36.63 7.13 5.61
C ASN A 360 36.92 7.64 4.18
N GLU A 361 36.99 8.96 3.98
CA GLU A 361 37.32 9.55 2.67
C GLU A 361 38.74 9.16 2.20
N ASP A 362 39.69 9.00 3.13
CA ASP A 362 41.06 8.58 2.80
C ASP A 362 41.11 7.13 2.27
N ASP A 363 40.35 6.22 2.89
CA ASP A 363 40.21 4.84 2.42
C ASP A 363 39.59 4.80 1.03
N LEU A 364 38.53 5.60 0.80
CA LEU A 364 37.88 5.68 -0.52
C LEU A 364 38.84 6.21 -1.58
N TYR A 365 39.59 7.26 -1.26
CA TYR A 365 40.62 7.81 -2.14
C TYR A 365 41.67 6.75 -2.49
N PHE A 366 42.14 5.98 -1.50
CA PHE A 366 43.09 4.89 -1.73
C PHE A 366 42.53 3.80 -2.64
N VAL A 367 41.26 3.37 -2.48
CA VAL A 367 40.69 2.37 -3.40
C VAL A 367 40.56 2.95 -4.81
N GLN A 368 40.14 4.21 -4.94
CA GLN A 368 39.94 4.84 -6.25
C GLN A 368 41.27 4.97 -7.02
N VAL A 369 42.34 5.42 -6.35
CA VAL A 369 43.67 5.49 -6.94
C VAL A 369 44.16 4.10 -7.35
N THR A 370 44.05 3.12 -6.45
CA THR A 370 44.54 1.76 -6.69
C THR A 370 43.83 1.06 -7.85
N LEU A 371 42.52 1.27 -8.01
CA LEU A 371 41.75 0.65 -9.09
C LEU A 371 41.94 1.31 -10.45
N ASN A 372 42.19 2.62 -10.49
CA ASN A 372 42.16 3.39 -11.74
C ASN A 372 43.54 3.78 -12.27
N HIS A 373 44.60 3.67 -11.47
CA HIS A 373 45.97 3.97 -11.89
C HIS A 373 46.85 2.73 -12.12
N ASN A 374 46.31 1.52 -11.90
CA ASN A 374 47.02 0.26 -12.11
C ASN A 374 46.34 -0.55 -13.23
N GLU A 375 47.12 -1.36 -13.94
CA GLU A 375 46.57 -2.34 -14.88
C GLU A 375 45.86 -3.48 -14.12
N LEU A 376 44.55 -3.59 -14.33
CA LEU A 376 43.74 -4.62 -13.71
C LEU A 376 43.56 -5.84 -14.62
N ILE A 377 43.64 -7.03 -14.03
CA ILE A 377 43.48 -8.30 -14.73
C ILE A 377 41.98 -8.64 -14.88
N MET A 378 41.59 -9.26 -15.99
CA MET A 378 40.22 -9.75 -16.20
C MET A 378 39.82 -10.79 -15.14
N LEU A 379 38.59 -10.68 -14.63
CA LEU A 379 38.07 -11.64 -13.66
C LEU A 379 37.83 -13.02 -14.31
N LYS A 380 38.32 -14.08 -13.68
CA LYS A 380 38.06 -15.47 -14.08
C LYS A 380 36.97 -16.10 -13.21
N ASP A 381 36.14 -16.93 -13.82
CA ASP A 381 35.08 -17.73 -13.17
C ASP A 381 34.16 -16.90 -12.23
N PRO A 382 33.53 -15.83 -12.74
CA PRO A 382 32.66 -14.98 -11.95
C PRO A 382 31.46 -15.78 -11.42
N HIS A 383 31.20 -15.66 -10.12
CA HIS A 383 30.06 -16.27 -9.45
C HIS A 383 29.45 -15.33 -8.41
N LYS A 384 28.19 -15.57 -8.06
CA LYS A 384 27.46 -14.77 -7.06
C LYS A 384 28.23 -14.71 -5.74
N GLY A 385 28.29 -13.51 -5.16
CA GLY A 385 28.99 -13.19 -3.91
C GLY A 385 30.47 -12.85 -4.09
N MET A 386 31.07 -13.07 -5.26
CA MET A 386 32.48 -12.77 -5.50
C MET A 386 32.74 -11.27 -5.53
N MET A 387 33.81 -10.83 -4.86
CA MET A 387 34.31 -9.45 -4.93
C MET A 387 35.11 -9.21 -6.19
N CYS A 388 34.87 -8.09 -6.86
CA CYS A 388 35.53 -7.70 -8.09
C CYS A 388 35.72 -6.18 -8.18
N ALA A 389 36.47 -5.73 -9.18
CA ALA A 389 36.42 -4.36 -9.64
C ALA A 389 35.48 -4.28 -10.87
N ALA A 390 34.48 -3.42 -10.80
CA ALA A 390 33.48 -3.25 -11.85
C ALA A 390 33.49 -1.80 -12.36
N PRO A 391 33.30 -1.57 -13.67
CA PRO A 391 33.23 -0.23 -14.21
C PRO A 391 31.90 0.42 -13.86
N TYR A 392 31.92 1.71 -13.57
CA TYR A 392 30.74 2.55 -13.47
C TYR A 392 30.97 3.82 -14.30
N GLN A 393 29.95 4.21 -15.07
CA GLN A 393 30.05 5.34 -15.99
C GLN A 393 29.39 6.57 -15.38
N CYS A 394 30.20 7.51 -14.89
CA CYS A 394 29.75 8.81 -14.39
C CYS A 394 30.64 9.89 -15.00
N GLY A 395 30.34 10.27 -16.24
CA GLY A 395 31.29 11.01 -17.09
C GLY A 395 32.28 10.03 -17.73
N GLU A 396 33.48 9.93 -17.16
CA GLU A 396 34.48 8.93 -17.57
C GLU A 396 34.22 7.56 -16.90
N VAL A 397 34.67 6.49 -17.56
CA VAL A 397 34.55 5.14 -17.02
C VAL A 397 35.65 4.91 -16.00
N ALA A 398 35.26 4.69 -14.75
CA ALA A 398 36.17 4.34 -13.66
C ALA A 398 35.76 3.01 -13.02
N TYR A 399 36.73 2.30 -12.44
CA TYR A 399 36.54 1.07 -11.71
C TYR A 399 36.33 1.34 -10.21
N TYR A 400 35.39 0.60 -9.64
CA TYR A 400 35.01 0.65 -8.24
C TYR A 400 34.95 -0.76 -7.66
N ARG A 401 35.07 -0.89 -6.33
CA ARG A 401 34.90 -2.19 -5.68
C ARG A 401 33.42 -2.58 -5.73
N ALA A 402 33.17 -3.81 -6.16
CA ALA A 402 31.82 -4.31 -6.27
C ALA A 402 31.73 -5.80 -5.88
N LYS A 403 30.52 -6.22 -5.56
CA LYS A 403 30.17 -7.60 -5.27
C LYS A 403 29.17 -8.09 -6.31
N ILE A 404 29.39 -9.27 -6.87
CA ILE A 404 28.46 -9.86 -7.85
C ILE A 404 27.18 -10.31 -7.12
N GLU A 405 26.04 -9.71 -7.44
CA GLU A 405 24.74 -10.07 -6.86
C GLU A 405 24.01 -11.11 -7.72
N GLN A 406 24.06 -10.99 -9.04
CA GLN A 406 23.41 -11.91 -9.97
C GLN A 406 24.11 -11.92 -11.33
N ILE A 407 24.09 -13.08 -11.99
CA ILE A 407 24.56 -13.25 -13.38
C ILE A 407 23.38 -13.74 -14.21
N VAL A 408 23.04 -13.02 -15.28
CA VAL A 408 22.01 -13.38 -16.26
C VAL A 408 22.67 -13.34 -17.65
N ASP A 409 22.97 -14.51 -18.19
CA ASP A 409 23.74 -14.69 -19.43
C ASP A 409 25.08 -13.94 -19.40
N LYS A 410 25.19 -12.82 -20.14
CA LYS A 410 26.40 -11.97 -20.22
C LYS A 410 26.29 -10.70 -19.39
N VAL A 411 25.14 -10.45 -18.77
CA VAL A 411 24.87 -9.28 -17.95
C VAL A 411 25.04 -9.68 -16.49
N VAL A 412 25.83 -8.89 -15.76
CA VAL A 412 26.11 -9.10 -14.34
C VAL A 412 25.57 -7.91 -13.57
N TYR A 413 24.77 -8.19 -12.54
CA TYR A 413 24.35 -7.20 -11.56
C TYR A 413 25.38 -7.14 -10.46
N VAL A 414 25.93 -5.95 -10.22
CA VAL A 414 26.98 -5.70 -9.24
C VAL A 414 26.51 -4.66 -8.23
N PHE A 415 26.77 -4.91 -6.95
CA PHE A 415 26.55 -3.97 -5.87
C PHE A 415 27.88 -3.27 -5.53
N PHE A 416 27.91 -1.94 -5.65
CA PHE A 416 29.09 -1.14 -5.35
C PHE A 416 29.21 -0.93 -3.85
N VAL A 417 30.05 -1.74 -3.21
CA VAL A 417 30.13 -1.86 -1.74
C VAL A 417 30.52 -0.57 -1.00
N ASP A 418 31.09 0.39 -1.73
CA ASP A 418 31.51 1.69 -1.20
C ASP A 418 30.49 2.80 -1.43
N PHE A 419 29.44 2.56 -2.22
CA PHE A 419 28.46 3.58 -2.58
C PHE A 419 27.03 3.15 -2.30
N GLY A 420 26.75 1.85 -2.28
CA GLY A 420 25.45 1.26 -1.98
C GLY A 420 24.51 1.12 -3.18
N ASN A 421 24.87 1.65 -4.34
CA ASN A 421 24.08 1.49 -5.56
C ASN A 421 24.37 0.14 -6.25
N VAL A 422 23.39 -0.33 -7.02
CA VAL A 422 23.50 -1.50 -7.89
C VAL A 422 23.53 -1.03 -9.35
N ASP A 423 24.30 -1.70 -10.20
CA ASP A 423 24.22 -1.49 -11.64
C ASP A 423 24.46 -2.79 -12.43
N LYS A 424 24.16 -2.76 -13.73
CA LYS A 424 24.41 -3.84 -14.67
C LYS A 424 25.67 -3.58 -15.48
N VAL A 425 26.52 -4.58 -15.57
CA VAL A 425 27.78 -4.53 -16.34
C VAL A 425 27.90 -5.77 -17.22
N ASN A 426 28.78 -5.71 -18.22
CA ASN A 426 29.10 -6.89 -19.01
C ASN A 426 30.03 -7.80 -18.20
N VAL A 427 29.83 -9.12 -18.24
CA VAL A 427 30.71 -10.05 -17.53
C VAL A 427 32.20 -9.88 -17.90
N HIS A 428 32.50 -9.51 -19.15
CA HIS A 428 33.86 -9.31 -19.65
C HIS A 428 34.50 -7.99 -19.19
N SER A 429 33.70 -7.06 -18.66
CA SER A 429 34.21 -5.81 -18.09
C SER A 429 34.62 -5.94 -16.63
N LEU A 430 34.37 -7.08 -15.99
CA LEU A 430 34.81 -7.33 -14.62
C LEU A 430 36.31 -7.53 -14.54
N ARG A 431 36.90 -7.07 -13.43
CA ARG A 431 38.33 -7.17 -13.13
C ARG A 431 38.54 -7.80 -11.76
N GLN A 432 39.69 -8.45 -11.60
CA GLN A 432 40.12 -9.02 -10.32
C GLN A 432 40.43 -7.90 -9.32
N LEU A 433 39.89 -8.03 -8.11
CA LEU A 433 40.15 -7.07 -7.04
C LEU A 433 41.56 -7.31 -6.45
N PRO A 434 42.44 -6.29 -6.43
CA PRO A 434 43.75 -6.37 -5.77
C PRO A 434 43.65 -6.78 -4.30
N SER A 435 44.59 -7.61 -3.81
CA SER A 435 44.53 -8.14 -2.44
C SER A 435 44.60 -7.05 -1.36
N SER A 436 45.29 -5.94 -1.63
CA SER A 436 45.34 -4.76 -0.73
C SER A 436 43.97 -4.13 -0.49
N LEU A 437 43.04 -4.27 -1.44
CA LEU A 437 41.69 -3.70 -1.33
C LEU A 437 40.68 -4.66 -0.69
N LYS A 438 41.05 -5.92 -0.46
CA LYS A 438 40.18 -6.92 0.17
C LYS A 438 40.09 -6.76 1.68
N THR A 439 41.07 -6.11 2.30
CA THR A 439 41.12 -5.86 3.74
C THR A 439 40.33 -4.62 4.17
N ILE A 440 40.04 -3.73 3.23
CA ILE A 440 39.26 -2.51 3.49
C ILE A 440 37.78 -2.91 3.62
N PRO A 441 37.08 -2.50 4.69
CA PRO A 441 35.66 -2.79 4.84
C PRO A 441 34.83 -2.06 3.76
N TYR A 442 33.62 -2.53 3.50
CA TYR A 442 32.60 -1.86 2.70
C TYR A 442 32.29 -0.52 3.36
N LEU A 443 32.54 0.56 2.63
CA LEU A 443 32.47 1.89 3.21
C LEU A 443 31.03 2.41 3.30
N ALA A 444 30.12 1.93 2.44
CA ALA A 444 28.73 2.34 2.45
C ALA A 444 27.90 1.48 3.42
N PHE A 445 27.07 2.14 4.22
CA PHE A 445 26.07 1.52 5.10
C PHE A 445 24.68 2.10 4.83
N GLU A 446 23.67 1.27 5.05
CA GLU A 446 22.28 1.56 4.74
C GLU A 446 21.61 2.36 5.87
N CYS A 447 20.86 3.38 5.51
CA CYS A 447 20.19 4.29 6.45
C CYS A 447 18.71 4.51 6.08
N PHE A 448 17.87 4.61 7.10
CA PHE A 448 16.50 5.10 7.01
C PHE A 448 16.30 6.34 7.89
N LEU A 449 15.49 7.30 7.42
CA LEU A 449 14.98 8.35 8.28
C LEU A 449 13.95 7.76 9.24
N LYS A 450 14.19 7.96 10.54
CA LYS A 450 13.30 7.45 11.58
C LYS A 450 11.92 8.11 11.54
N GLY A 451 10.90 7.34 11.87
CA GLY A 451 9.56 7.78 12.22
C GLY A 451 8.75 8.33 11.04
N LEU A 452 9.13 8.00 9.80
CA LEU A 452 8.47 8.50 8.59
C LEU A 452 7.91 7.37 7.74
N LYS A 453 6.79 7.65 7.08
CA LYS A 453 6.26 6.88 5.96
C LYS A 453 5.85 7.83 4.82
N PRO A 454 5.74 7.35 3.58
CA PRO A 454 5.19 8.15 2.49
C PRO A 454 3.78 8.65 2.81
N SER A 455 3.49 9.89 2.42
CA SER A 455 2.15 10.45 2.56
C SER A 455 1.17 9.73 1.61
N PRO A 456 0.12 9.04 2.12
CA PRO A 456 -0.88 8.38 1.29
C PRO A 456 -1.74 9.39 0.51
N ILE A 457 -1.72 10.66 0.92
CA ILE A 457 -2.39 11.78 0.24
C ILE A 457 -1.62 12.21 -1.01
N LYS A 458 -0.27 12.21 -0.94
CA LYS A 458 0.59 12.53 -2.08
C LYS A 458 0.77 11.35 -3.02
N CYS A 459 0.81 10.13 -2.48
CA CYS A 459 1.08 8.91 -3.24
C CYS A 459 0.30 7.73 -2.65
N SER A 460 -0.77 7.34 -3.33
CA SER A 460 -1.75 6.36 -2.84
C SER A 460 -1.32 4.89 -2.97
N ASP A 461 -0.18 4.62 -3.57
CA ASP A 461 0.41 3.29 -3.69
C ASP A 461 1.33 2.94 -2.51
N GLY A 462 1.49 3.86 -1.55
CA GLY A 462 2.39 3.69 -0.41
C GLY A 462 3.86 3.87 -0.77
N CYS A 463 4.18 4.45 -1.93
CA CYS A 463 5.53 4.82 -2.31
C CYS A 463 5.82 6.30 -2.06
N TRP A 464 7.08 6.70 -2.02
CA TRP A 464 7.45 8.11 -2.02
C TRP A 464 7.20 8.76 -3.37
N SER A 465 6.57 9.94 -3.38
CA SER A 465 6.30 10.66 -4.62
C SER A 465 7.58 11.10 -5.32
N SER A 466 7.52 11.30 -6.64
CA SER A 466 8.66 11.81 -7.43
C SER A 466 9.21 13.13 -6.85
N GLU A 467 8.31 14.02 -6.42
CA GLU A 467 8.66 15.31 -5.83
C GLU A 467 9.37 15.13 -4.48
N ALA A 468 8.90 14.20 -3.64
CA ALA A 468 9.55 13.87 -2.37
C ALA A 468 10.97 13.33 -2.60
N ASN A 469 11.12 12.42 -3.56
CA ASN A 469 12.42 11.85 -3.95
C ASN A 469 13.38 12.92 -4.48
N SER A 470 12.92 13.79 -5.40
CA SER A 470 13.72 14.88 -5.94
C SER A 470 14.12 15.89 -4.85
N GLN A 471 13.19 16.25 -3.97
CA GLN A 471 13.46 17.18 -2.88
C GLN A 471 14.46 16.59 -1.88
N PHE A 472 14.30 15.31 -1.50
CA PHE A 472 15.23 14.65 -0.59
C PHE A 472 16.64 14.55 -1.20
N LYS A 473 16.76 14.15 -2.47
CA LYS A 473 18.04 14.16 -3.21
C LYS A 473 18.73 15.52 -3.18
N LYS A 474 17.96 16.61 -3.32
CA LYS A 474 18.48 17.98 -3.21
C LYS A 474 18.91 18.35 -1.79
N MET A 475 18.19 17.87 -0.77
CA MET A 475 18.53 18.15 0.63
C MET A 475 19.82 17.45 1.06
N VAL A 476 20.05 16.22 0.59
CA VAL A 476 21.20 15.39 0.98
C VAL A 476 22.41 15.51 0.08
N SER A 477 22.38 16.37 -0.95
CA SER A 477 23.52 16.56 -1.88
C SER A 477 24.73 17.25 -1.23
N GLU A 478 24.57 17.75 -0.01
CA GLU A 478 25.63 18.43 0.74
C GLU A 478 26.54 17.43 1.47
N ARG A 479 27.79 17.84 1.67
CA ARG A 479 28.76 17.07 2.46
C ARG A 479 28.62 17.40 3.94
N ASN A 480 28.96 16.44 4.82
CA ASN A 480 29.02 16.60 6.28
C ASN A 480 27.66 16.79 6.97
N LEU A 481 26.76 15.82 6.79
CA LEU A 481 25.49 15.78 7.51
C LEU A 481 25.65 15.09 8.87
N HIS A 482 24.96 15.58 9.89
CA HIS A 482 24.93 14.94 11.20
C HIS A 482 23.76 13.96 11.23
N ALA A 483 24.06 12.68 11.45
CA ALA A 483 23.06 11.66 11.66
C ALA A 483 22.95 11.35 13.15
N GLU A 484 21.83 11.73 13.77
CA GLU A 484 21.51 11.33 15.14
C GLU A 484 20.97 9.91 15.10
N VAL A 485 21.72 8.97 15.68
CA VAL A 485 21.41 7.55 15.66
C VAL A 485 20.27 7.26 16.63
N TYR A 486 19.13 6.80 16.09
CA TYR A 486 18.02 6.32 16.90
C TYR A 486 18.20 4.84 17.24
N SER A 487 18.43 4.00 16.23
CA SER A 487 18.66 2.56 16.40
C SER A 487 19.54 1.99 15.29
N VAL A 488 20.15 0.84 15.57
CA VAL A 488 20.84 -0.01 14.58
C VAL A 488 20.23 -1.40 14.65
N VAL A 489 19.57 -1.85 13.58
CA VAL A 489 18.89 -3.15 13.50
C VAL A 489 19.23 -3.79 12.15
N GLY A 490 19.66 -5.05 12.15
CA GLY A 490 19.93 -5.79 10.91
C GLY A 490 20.96 -5.13 9.97
N ASN A 491 21.98 -4.46 10.54
CA ASN A 491 22.97 -3.64 9.84
C ASN A 491 22.43 -2.37 9.15
N VAL A 492 21.25 -1.91 9.54
CA VAL A 492 20.61 -0.70 9.03
C VAL A 492 20.52 0.34 10.15
N LEU A 493 20.88 1.59 9.83
CA LEU A 493 20.77 2.72 10.75
C LEU A 493 19.42 3.42 10.57
N HIS A 494 18.72 3.67 11.68
CA HIS A 494 17.56 4.57 11.70
C HIS A 494 17.99 5.88 12.35
N VAL A 495 17.83 7.00 11.65
CA VAL A 495 18.45 8.27 12.05
C VAL A 495 17.50 9.46 11.92
N ASN A 496 17.76 10.51 12.70
CA ASN A 496 17.39 11.87 12.30
C ASN A 496 18.56 12.44 11.50
N LEU A 497 18.27 13.03 10.34
CA LEU A 497 19.29 13.69 9.54
C LEU A 497 19.22 15.21 9.76
N VAL A 498 20.33 15.78 10.19
CA VAL A 498 20.44 17.19 10.58
C VAL A 498 21.56 17.86 9.80
N LYS A 499 21.23 19.01 9.21
CA LYS A 499 22.20 19.93 8.62
C LYS A 499 22.46 21.09 9.59
N GLN A 500 23.72 21.41 9.82
CA GLN A 500 24.10 22.68 10.45
C GLN A 500 24.21 23.77 9.36
N THR A 501 23.59 24.92 9.59
CA THR A 501 23.67 26.09 8.69
C THR A 501 24.85 26.97 9.06
N ASP A 502 25.27 27.83 8.12
CA ASP A 502 26.35 28.80 8.34
C ASP A 502 26.04 29.78 9.49
N SER A 503 24.75 29.99 9.79
CA SER A 503 24.26 30.78 10.92
C SER A 503 24.27 30.04 12.26
N GLY A 504 24.74 28.78 12.31
CA GLY A 504 24.74 27.93 13.49
C GLY A 504 23.37 27.31 13.84
N SER A 505 22.35 27.50 13.00
CA SER A 505 21.03 26.87 13.18
C SER A 505 21.04 25.43 12.67
N GLN A 506 20.13 24.60 13.18
CA GLN A 506 19.99 23.20 12.75
C GLN A 506 18.71 22.99 11.95
N VAL A 507 18.83 22.35 10.79
CA VAL A 507 17.71 21.95 9.94
C VAL A 507 17.56 20.43 10.03
N ASN A 508 16.48 19.97 10.65
CA ASN A 508 16.14 18.55 10.73
C ASN A 508 15.33 18.15 9.49
N PHE A 509 15.89 17.28 8.66
CA PHE A 509 15.30 16.89 7.38
C PHE A 509 14.00 16.09 7.56
N ASN A 510 13.87 15.29 8.62
CA ASN A 510 12.65 14.55 8.92
C ASN A 510 11.47 15.52 9.12
N ARG A 511 11.67 16.59 9.90
CA ARG A 511 10.66 17.64 10.13
C ARG A 511 10.32 18.42 8.85
N VAL A 512 11.30 18.68 8.00
CA VAL A 512 11.07 19.36 6.71
C VAL A 512 10.14 18.52 5.82
N LEU A 513 10.35 17.21 5.72
CA LEU A 513 9.51 16.31 4.92
C LEU A 513 8.06 16.25 5.43
N LEU A 514 7.87 16.24 6.76
CA LEU A 514 6.54 16.32 7.38
C LEU A 514 5.86 17.67 7.08
N ASN A 515 6.58 18.78 7.25
CA ASN A 515 6.03 20.13 7.02
C ASN A 515 5.66 20.37 5.55
N LEU A 516 6.39 19.77 4.61
CA LEU A 516 6.07 19.81 3.17
C LEU A 516 4.91 18.86 2.79
N GLY A 517 4.45 18.02 3.72
CA GLY A 517 3.40 17.03 3.51
C GLY A 517 3.83 15.85 2.63
N PHE A 518 5.14 15.63 2.45
CA PHE A 518 5.67 14.48 1.71
C PHE A 518 5.67 13.20 2.54
N ALA A 519 5.80 13.33 3.85
CA ALA A 519 5.78 12.23 4.80
C ALA A 519 4.61 12.36 5.78
N ASP A 520 4.18 11.23 6.33
CA ASP A 520 3.42 11.15 7.57
C ASP A 520 4.26 10.49 8.67
N VAL A 521 3.87 10.71 9.93
CA VAL A 521 4.49 10.07 11.09
C VAL A 521 4.20 8.57 11.05
N ALA A 522 5.23 7.77 11.31
CA ALA A 522 5.14 6.32 11.44
C ALA A 522 5.79 5.87 12.75
N GLU A 523 5.29 4.77 13.30
CA GLU A 523 5.97 4.11 14.41
C GLU A 523 7.16 3.27 13.92
N GLU A 524 8.21 3.25 14.73
CA GLU A 524 9.34 2.35 14.57
C GLU A 524 8.97 0.91 14.96
N THR A 525 9.68 -0.06 14.39
CA THR A 525 9.49 -1.48 14.71
C THR A 525 9.88 -1.78 16.15
N ILE A 526 9.36 -2.87 16.71
CA ILE A 526 9.69 -3.29 18.08
C ILE A 526 11.20 -3.51 18.24
N LEU A 527 11.88 -4.06 17.24
CA LEU A 527 13.33 -4.24 17.28
C LEU A 527 14.09 -2.91 17.31
N SER A 528 13.63 -1.93 16.53
CA SER A 528 14.21 -0.58 16.53
C SER A 528 13.99 0.11 17.88
N LYS A 529 12.76 0.08 18.42
CA LYS A 529 12.42 0.63 19.74
C LYS A 529 13.28 0.00 20.86
N LYS A 530 13.41 -1.33 20.88
CA LYS A 530 14.26 -2.04 21.86
C LYS A 530 15.74 -1.62 21.78
N ASN A 531 16.30 -1.52 20.57
CA ASN A 531 17.68 -1.06 20.42
C ASN A 531 17.85 0.41 20.86
N HIS A 532 16.85 1.26 20.59
CA HIS A 532 16.85 2.64 21.07
C HIS A 532 16.83 2.70 22.61
N GLU A 533 15.98 1.91 23.28
CA GLU A 533 15.96 1.81 24.75
C GLU A 533 17.30 1.34 25.33
N GLU A 534 17.96 0.37 24.69
CA GLU A 534 19.31 -0.06 25.07
C GLU A 534 20.35 1.06 24.95
N ARG A 535 20.27 1.87 23.89
CA ARG A 535 21.13 3.06 23.70
C ARG A 535 20.88 4.10 24.78
N GLU A 536 19.62 4.40 25.09
CA GLU A 536 19.28 5.34 26.18
C GLU A 536 19.78 4.83 27.54
N ARG A 537 19.66 3.52 27.80
CA ARG A 537 20.20 2.91 29.02
C ARG A 537 21.73 2.96 29.07
N ALA A 538 22.39 2.72 27.94
CA ALA A 538 23.85 2.77 27.85
C ALA A 538 24.41 4.19 28.07
N LYS A 539 23.67 5.25 27.70
CA LYS A 539 24.00 6.64 28.06
C LYS A 539 23.97 6.90 29.57
N MET A 540 23.15 6.15 30.32
CA MET A 540 22.98 6.32 31.77
C MET A 540 23.94 5.47 32.61
N VAL A 541 24.60 4.45 32.05
CA VAL A 541 25.46 3.50 32.77
C VAL A 541 26.92 3.60 32.30
N ALA A 542 27.88 3.59 33.23
CA ALA A 542 29.31 3.57 32.91
C ALA A 542 29.72 2.32 32.08
N PRO A 543 30.82 2.36 31.29
CA PRO A 543 31.00 1.56 30.06
C PRO A 543 31.14 0.03 30.17
N ASN A 544 30.88 -0.59 31.33
CA ASN A 544 31.37 -1.94 31.62
C ASN A 544 30.39 -3.09 31.39
N PHE A 545 29.21 -2.86 30.82
CA PHE A 545 28.29 -3.96 30.50
C PHE A 545 27.72 -3.80 29.09
N GLY A 546 28.42 -4.37 28.11
CA GLY A 546 27.86 -4.64 26.79
C GLY A 546 26.91 -5.84 26.83
N PRO A 547 25.85 -5.88 26.00
CA PRO A 547 25.01 -7.07 25.86
C PRO A 547 25.83 -8.23 25.27
N GLU A 548 25.72 -9.41 25.88
CA GLU A 548 26.33 -10.64 25.37
C GLU A 548 25.70 -11.04 24.02
N GLU A 549 26.47 -10.99 22.94
CA GLU A 549 26.09 -11.64 21.68
C GLU A 549 25.91 -13.16 21.91
N LEU A 550 24.70 -13.66 21.58
CA LEU A 550 24.44 -15.10 21.52
C LEU A 550 25.37 -15.71 20.47
N SER A 551 26.20 -16.69 20.87
CA SER A 551 27.20 -17.29 19.97
C SER A 551 26.52 -18.07 18.84
N SER A 552 26.83 -17.72 17.60
CA SER A 552 26.51 -18.54 16.43
C SER A 552 27.49 -19.72 16.35
N LEU A 553 26.95 -20.93 16.17
CA LEU A 553 27.78 -22.09 15.85
C LEU A 553 28.16 -22.00 14.37
N ASP A 554 29.44 -21.76 14.11
CA ASP A 554 29.99 -21.65 12.76
C ASP A 554 30.10 -23.04 12.11
N TRP A 555 28.98 -23.53 11.56
CA TRP A 555 28.83 -24.85 10.95
C TRP A 555 29.87 -25.15 9.85
N LYS A 556 30.46 -24.13 9.23
CA LYS A 556 31.51 -24.27 8.20
C LYS A 556 32.82 -24.82 8.78
N LYS A 557 33.09 -24.64 10.08
CA LYS A 557 34.32 -25.12 10.73
C LYS A 557 34.29 -26.61 11.10
N LEU A 558 33.15 -27.29 10.97
CA LEU A 558 32.94 -28.62 11.55
C LEU A 558 33.13 -29.80 10.60
N GLY A 559 33.41 -29.61 9.30
CA GLY A 559 33.50 -30.72 8.32
C GLY A 559 32.22 -31.57 8.20
N PHE A 560 31.13 -31.14 8.84
CA PHE A 560 29.90 -31.89 9.08
C PHE A 560 29.02 -32.06 7.83
N MET A 561 29.16 -31.16 6.85
CA MET A 561 28.42 -31.15 5.60
C MET A 561 28.60 -32.42 4.77
N GLN A 562 29.84 -32.92 4.69
CA GLN A 562 30.17 -34.06 3.84
C GLN A 562 29.66 -35.39 4.44
N GLU A 563 29.48 -35.47 5.76
CA GLU A 563 28.82 -36.63 6.39
C GLU A 563 27.30 -36.63 6.17
N LEU A 564 26.65 -35.46 6.16
CA LEU A 564 25.20 -35.34 5.90
C LEU A 564 24.80 -35.76 4.49
N GLU A 565 25.64 -35.49 3.50
CA GLU A 565 25.40 -35.86 2.09
C GLU A 565 25.51 -37.38 1.86
N ASN A 566 26.47 -38.03 2.54
CA ASN A 566 26.76 -39.46 2.41
C ASN A 566 25.86 -40.36 3.29
N ALA A 567 25.10 -39.78 4.22
CA ALA A 567 24.27 -40.54 5.15
C ALA A 567 23.05 -41.20 4.49
N GLN A 568 22.73 -42.43 4.92
CA GLN A 568 21.65 -43.23 4.37
C GLN A 568 20.26 -42.68 4.77
N LYS A 569 19.37 -42.57 3.77
CA LYS A 569 18.00 -42.04 3.88
C LYS A 569 16.97 -43.18 3.81
N SER A 570 15.84 -43.06 4.53
CA SER A 570 14.84 -44.14 4.66
C SER A 570 13.38 -43.73 4.46
N GLY A 571 13.10 -42.47 4.11
CA GLY A 571 11.72 -41.99 3.92
C GLY A 571 11.64 -40.50 3.59
N MET A 572 10.42 -39.98 3.53
CA MET A 572 10.13 -38.55 3.35
C MET A 572 9.32 -38.02 4.53
N ILE A 573 9.67 -36.83 5.00
CA ILE A 573 8.94 -36.08 6.03
C ILE A 573 8.26 -34.91 5.36
N LYS A 574 6.95 -34.81 5.52
CA LYS A 574 6.20 -33.64 5.05
C LYS A 574 6.29 -32.54 6.09
N ILE A 575 6.72 -31.34 5.66
CA ILE A 575 6.75 -30.16 6.52
C ILE A 575 5.52 -29.28 6.29
N HIS A 576 5.19 -28.48 7.30
CA HIS A 576 4.09 -27.53 7.29
C HIS A 576 4.61 -26.09 7.25
N GLY A 577 3.79 -25.19 6.71
CA GLY A 577 4.20 -23.82 6.38
C GLY A 577 4.71 -23.73 4.93
N PRO A 578 5.63 -22.81 4.61
CA PRO A 578 6.09 -21.70 5.45
C PRO A 578 4.94 -20.75 5.86
N SER A 579 5.09 -20.16 7.03
CA SER A 579 4.13 -19.23 7.65
C SER A 579 4.86 -18.00 8.16
N ASN A 580 4.15 -16.87 8.16
CA ASN A 580 4.61 -15.61 8.73
C ASN A 580 3.42 -14.99 9.48
N PRO A 581 3.60 -14.56 10.74
CA PRO A 581 2.51 -14.04 11.56
C PRO A 581 2.00 -12.65 11.14
N LEU A 582 2.72 -11.92 10.29
CA LEU A 582 2.26 -10.66 9.71
C LEU A 582 1.38 -10.84 8.47
N GLU A 583 1.05 -12.08 8.10
CA GLU A 583 0.14 -12.34 7.00
C GLU A 583 -1.26 -11.81 7.32
N MET A 584 -1.78 -10.96 6.43
CA MET A 584 -3.10 -10.34 6.59
C MET A 584 -4.20 -11.35 6.33
N ALA A 585 -5.12 -11.43 7.28
CA ALA A 585 -6.44 -12.02 7.09
C ALA A 585 -7.46 -10.89 6.83
N PHE A 586 -8.53 -11.25 6.12
CA PHE A 586 -9.59 -10.32 5.76
C PHE A 586 -10.94 -10.92 6.16
N SER A 587 -11.84 -10.05 6.61
CA SER A 587 -13.22 -10.40 6.96
C SER A 587 -14.19 -9.57 6.12
N GLY A 588 -15.32 -10.14 5.72
CA GLY A 588 -16.31 -9.43 4.90
C GLY A 588 -16.99 -8.30 5.70
N MET A 589 -17.37 -7.20 5.07
CA MET A 589 -18.00 -6.08 5.78
C MET A 589 -19.51 -6.20 5.94
N THR A 590 -20.17 -7.08 5.16
CA THR A 590 -21.61 -7.30 5.27
C THR A 590 -21.94 -8.06 6.55
N ASN A 591 -23.17 -7.92 7.05
CA ASN A 591 -23.64 -8.61 8.25
C ASN A 591 -23.44 -10.14 8.18
N THR A 592 -23.68 -10.73 7.01
CA THR A 592 -23.42 -12.17 6.75
C THR A 592 -21.94 -12.54 6.66
N GLY A 593 -21.07 -11.58 6.29
CA GLY A 593 -19.65 -11.80 6.02
C GLY A 593 -18.71 -11.49 7.18
N ARG A 594 -19.14 -10.66 8.15
CA ARG A 594 -18.27 -10.11 9.22
C ARG A 594 -17.62 -11.11 10.15
N PHE A 595 -18.23 -12.29 10.31
CA PHE A 595 -17.68 -13.38 11.13
C PHE A 595 -17.00 -14.47 10.31
N ARG A 596 -16.77 -14.23 9.02
CA ARG A 596 -16.22 -15.22 8.09
C ARG A 596 -14.92 -14.72 7.50
N SER A 597 -13.85 -15.46 7.78
CA SER A 597 -12.56 -15.23 7.14
C SER A 597 -12.69 -15.41 5.62
N ALA A 598 -12.15 -14.44 4.89
CA ALA A 598 -12.10 -14.40 3.45
C ALA A 598 -10.81 -15.07 2.95
N LYS A 599 -10.98 -16.20 2.25
CA LYS A 599 -9.92 -16.82 1.48
C LYS A 599 -9.76 -16.06 0.17
N ILE A 600 -8.61 -15.45 -0.03
CA ILE A 600 -8.30 -14.81 -1.31
C ILE A 600 -7.95 -15.91 -2.32
N ASP A 601 -8.51 -15.80 -3.53
CA ASP A 601 -8.23 -16.72 -4.61
C ASP A 601 -6.70 -16.81 -4.84
N PRO A 602 -6.11 -18.02 -4.89
CA PRO A 602 -4.66 -18.19 -5.02
C PRO A 602 -4.06 -17.43 -6.19
N ASP A 603 -4.85 -17.11 -7.19
CA ASP A 603 -4.35 -16.49 -8.41
C ASP A 603 -4.39 -14.97 -8.36
N SER A 604 -5.01 -14.42 -7.33
CA SER A 604 -4.97 -12.99 -7.02
C SER A 604 -3.56 -12.56 -6.67
N VAL A 605 -3.17 -11.34 -7.06
CA VAL A 605 -1.92 -10.71 -6.58
C VAL A 605 -1.92 -10.48 -5.07
N ASN A 606 -3.08 -10.52 -4.41
CA ASN A 606 -3.22 -10.34 -2.97
C ASN A 606 -3.38 -11.67 -2.21
N CYS A 607 -3.27 -12.82 -2.88
CA CYS A 607 -3.41 -14.15 -2.26
C CYS A 607 -2.44 -14.44 -1.11
N ILE A 608 -1.33 -13.70 -1.08
CA ILE A 608 -0.39 -13.56 0.02
C ILE A 608 -0.25 -12.07 0.21
N SER A 609 -0.74 -11.54 1.31
CA SER A 609 -0.57 -10.14 1.66
C SER A 609 -0.01 -10.06 3.06
N ILE A 610 1.05 -9.28 3.23
CA ILE A 610 1.73 -9.12 4.52
C ILE A 610 1.50 -7.68 4.96
N ASP A 611 1.25 -7.51 6.25
CA ASP A 611 1.12 -6.20 6.84
C ASP A 611 2.50 -5.60 7.09
N GLU A 612 2.85 -4.57 6.33
CA GLU A 612 4.14 -3.89 6.46
C GLU A 612 4.15 -2.91 7.63
N ASN A 613 2.98 -2.51 8.12
CA ASN A 613 2.83 -1.54 9.21
C ASN A 613 1.81 -2.03 10.25
N PRO A 614 2.07 -3.15 10.95
CA PRO A 614 1.20 -3.66 12.02
C PRO A 614 1.05 -2.70 13.21
N GLN A 615 1.96 -1.74 13.33
CA GLN A 615 1.88 -0.67 14.32
C GLN A 615 0.84 0.39 13.95
N ASP A 616 0.33 0.38 12.72
CA ASP A 616 -0.66 1.32 12.26
C ASP A 616 -2.08 0.77 12.53
N PRO A 617 -2.84 1.34 13.49
CA PRO A 617 -4.15 0.83 13.88
C PRO A 617 -5.26 1.08 12.85
N SER A 618 -5.06 1.92 11.83
CA SER A 618 -6.16 2.25 10.93
C SER A 618 -6.60 1.06 10.07
N SER A 619 -7.88 1.04 9.71
CA SER A 619 -8.46 -0.08 8.99
C SER A 619 -8.01 -0.09 7.52
N ARG A 620 -7.49 -1.23 7.06
CA ARG A 620 -7.17 -1.44 5.65
C ARG A 620 -8.27 -2.21 4.94
N MET A 621 -8.69 -1.72 3.78
CA MET A 621 -9.80 -2.28 3.00
C MET A 621 -9.33 -2.96 1.71
N MET A 622 -10.05 -3.99 1.31
CA MET A 622 -9.93 -4.67 0.02
C MET A 622 -11.31 -4.79 -0.61
N VAL A 623 -11.38 -4.66 -1.94
CA VAL A 623 -12.58 -4.96 -2.73
C VAL A 623 -12.34 -6.15 -3.64
N ALA A 624 -13.36 -6.99 -3.84
CA ALA A 624 -13.32 -8.11 -4.77
C ALA A 624 -14.37 -7.94 -5.87
N ALA A 625 -14.02 -8.25 -7.12
CA ALA A 625 -15.00 -8.22 -8.21
C ALA A 625 -16.09 -9.30 -8.02
N PHE A 626 -15.65 -10.48 -7.57
CA PHE A 626 -16.53 -11.62 -7.31
C PHE A 626 -16.27 -12.21 -5.93
N VAL A 627 -17.35 -12.59 -5.26
CA VAL A 627 -17.32 -13.27 -3.95
C VAL A 627 -18.17 -14.53 -4.06
N HIS A 628 -17.60 -15.66 -3.66
CA HIS A 628 -18.31 -16.93 -3.60
C HIS A 628 -18.23 -17.50 -2.20
N MET A 629 -19.31 -18.10 -1.72
CA MET A 629 -19.30 -18.88 -0.49
C MET A 629 -18.78 -20.29 -0.79
N SER A 630 -17.88 -20.81 0.05
CA SER A 630 -17.42 -22.19 -0.07
C SER A 630 -18.57 -23.18 0.16
N SER A 631 -18.45 -24.40 -0.38
CA SER A 631 -19.49 -25.44 -0.27
C SER A 631 -19.87 -25.81 1.16
N ASN A 632 -18.97 -25.61 2.13
CA ASN A 632 -19.23 -25.81 3.55
C ASN A 632 -19.87 -24.59 4.26
N GLY A 633 -20.12 -23.48 3.56
CA GLY A 633 -20.72 -22.26 4.11
C GLY A 633 -19.80 -21.43 5.01
N LEU A 634 -18.62 -21.91 5.38
CA LEU A 634 -17.79 -21.30 6.44
C LEU A 634 -16.85 -20.19 5.96
N ASN A 635 -16.44 -20.21 4.68
CA ASN A 635 -15.46 -19.25 4.16
C ASN A 635 -16.04 -18.47 2.97
N LEU A 636 -15.65 -17.21 2.89
CA LEU A 636 -15.82 -16.42 1.67
C LEU A 636 -14.60 -16.61 0.78
N VAL A 637 -14.78 -16.68 -0.53
CA VAL A 637 -13.70 -16.72 -1.52
C VAL A 637 -13.75 -15.45 -2.34
N ALA A 638 -12.75 -14.59 -2.19
CA ALA A 638 -12.63 -13.31 -2.88
C ALA A 638 -11.77 -13.46 -4.16
N ARG A 639 -12.30 -13.02 -5.30
CA ARG A 639 -11.65 -13.08 -6.63
C ARG A 639 -11.50 -11.70 -7.25
N ASP A 640 -10.45 -11.57 -8.07
CA ASP A 640 -10.09 -10.34 -8.78
C ASP A 640 -10.07 -9.14 -7.82
N THR A 641 -9.16 -9.25 -6.85
CA THR A 641 -9.13 -8.37 -5.69
C THR A 641 -8.29 -7.11 -5.95
N THR A 642 -8.63 -6.05 -5.24
CA THR A 642 -7.93 -4.77 -5.26
C THR A 642 -7.76 -4.28 -3.84
N LEU A 643 -6.51 -4.15 -3.42
CA LEU A 643 -6.14 -3.67 -2.10
C LEU A 643 -6.04 -2.13 -2.12
N LEU A 644 -6.65 -1.49 -1.13
CA LEU A 644 -6.68 -0.04 -1.02
C LEU A 644 -5.54 0.51 -0.15
N PRO A 645 -5.17 1.80 -0.33
CA PRO A 645 -4.21 2.46 0.53
C PRO A 645 -4.64 2.54 1.99
N HIS A 646 -3.66 2.80 2.83
CA HIS A 646 -3.83 3.09 4.24
C HIS A 646 -4.16 4.58 4.45
N ILE A 647 -5.44 4.95 4.28
CA ILE A 647 -5.93 6.31 4.55
C ILE A 647 -6.94 6.24 5.70
N PRO A 648 -6.74 7.01 6.80
CA PRO A 648 -7.71 7.06 7.90
C PRO A 648 -9.12 7.44 7.43
N GLY A 649 -10.15 6.70 7.87
CA GLY A 649 -11.54 6.91 7.47
C GLY A 649 -11.90 6.40 6.07
N LEU A 650 -10.95 5.89 5.28
CA LEU A 650 -11.20 5.47 3.90
C LEU A 650 -12.30 4.39 3.76
N PRO A 651 -12.34 3.33 4.58
CA PRO A 651 -13.40 2.33 4.49
C PRO A 651 -14.80 2.94 4.69
N ALA A 652 -14.93 3.88 5.63
CA ALA A 652 -16.16 4.62 5.87
C ALA A 652 -16.52 5.52 4.68
N LEU A 653 -15.59 6.34 4.19
CA LEU A 653 -15.84 7.27 3.08
C LEU A 653 -16.26 6.56 1.79
N ILE A 654 -15.61 5.43 1.45
CA ILE A 654 -15.95 4.65 0.25
C ILE A 654 -17.32 4.01 0.37
N THR A 655 -17.61 3.42 1.53
CA THR A 655 -18.92 2.79 1.78
C THR A 655 -20.03 3.85 1.74
N MET A 656 -19.80 5.01 2.36
CA MET A 656 -20.73 6.14 2.36
C MET A 656 -20.93 6.67 0.94
N LEU A 657 -19.87 6.75 0.13
CA LEU A 657 -19.95 7.28 -1.23
C LEU A 657 -20.85 6.43 -2.13
N PHE A 658 -20.78 5.11 -2.03
CA PHE A 658 -21.45 4.20 -2.96
C PHE A 658 -22.68 3.48 -2.42
N THR A 659 -22.95 3.56 -1.11
CA THR A 659 -24.15 2.95 -0.54
C THR A 659 -25.44 3.61 -1.07
N PRO A 660 -26.50 2.83 -1.32
CA PRO A 660 -27.81 3.37 -1.67
C PRO A 660 -28.42 4.24 -0.56
N TYR A 661 -28.34 3.76 0.69
CA TYR A 661 -28.91 4.41 1.87
C TYR A 661 -27.96 4.31 3.06
N CYS A 662 -27.87 5.39 3.85
CA CYS A 662 -26.95 5.52 4.97
C CYS A 662 -27.67 6.18 6.15
N GLU A 663 -27.44 5.65 7.36
CA GLU A 663 -27.86 6.26 8.62
C GLU A 663 -26.64 6.37 9.54
N PHE A 664 -26.39 7.56 10.07
CA PHE A 664 -25.22 7.84 10.90
C PHE A 664 -25.41 7.40 12.35
N ARG A 665 -24.29 7.08 13.02
CA ARG A 665 -24.19 6.87 14.45
C ARG A 665 -23.51 8.08 15.09
N VAL A 666 -23.96 8.44 16.28
CA VAL A 666 -23.39 9.52 17.11
C VAL A 666 -23.09 8.99 18.51
N ASN A 667 -22.19 9.65 19.22
CA ASN A 667 -21.94 9.33 20.64
C ASN A 667 -23.15 9.72 21.51
N LEU A 668 -23.14 9.26 22.77
CA LEU A 668 -24.25 9.51 23.72
C LEU A 668 -24.60 11.00 23.88
N ASN A 669 -23.58 11.86 23.87
CA ASN A 669 -23.75 13.31 24.03
C ASN A 669 -24.08 14.03 22.71
N LYS A 670 -24.16 13.30 21.59
CA LYS A 670 -24.35 13.84 20.23
C LYS A 670 -23.31 14.90 19.83
N THR A 671 -22.09 14.84 20.36
CA THR A 671 -21.01 15.80 20.04
C THR A 671 -20.21 15.42 18.81
N ARG A 672 -20.24 14.14 18.40
CA ARG A 672 -19.52 13.66 17.21
C ARG A 672 -20.18 12.45 16.55
N TYR A 673 -19.88 12.27 15.27
CA TYR A 673 -20.17 11.04 14.55
C TYR A 673 -19.25 9.91 15.01
N THR A 674 -19.81 8.72 15.22
CA THR A 674 -19.08 7.53 15.69
C THR A 674 -19.05 6.41 14.65
N GLY A 675 -19.93 6.45 13.66
CA GLY A 675 -20.06 5.41 12.65
C GLY A 675 -21.26 5.63 11.74
N MET A 676 -21.62 4.58 11.00
CA MET A 676 -22.83 4.54 10.18
C MET A 676 -23.24 3.11 9.85
N ILE A 677 -24.53 2.92 9.56
CA ILE A 677 -25.04 1.74 8.88
C ILE A 677 -25.39 2.08 7.43
N CYS A 678 -25.06 1.18 6.52
CA CYS A 678 -25.16 1.33 5.08
C CYS A 678 -25.85 0.12 4.47
N GLY A 679 -26.76 0.33 3.51
CA GLY A 679 -27.47 -0.78 2.88
C GLY A 679 -28.61 -0.31 2.00
N LEU A 680 -29.68 -1.10 1.93
CA LEU A 680 -30.93 -0.71 1.26
C LEU A 680 -31.85 0.14 2.16
N GLY A 681 -31.53 0.23 3.46
CA GLY A 681 -32.32 0.94 4.46
C GLY A 681 -33.38 0.04 5.08
N HIS A 682 -34.36 0.69 5.69
CA HIS A 682 -35.51 0.04 6.32
C HIS A 682 -36.80 0.35 5.54
N ASP A 683 -37.79 -0.49 5.73
CA ASP A 683 -39.14 -0.27 5.26
C ASP A 683 -39.82 0.81 6.12
N GLU A 684 -40.37 1.85 5.49
CA GLU A 684 -40.89 3.04 6.19
C GLU A 684 -42.13 2.72 7.04
N ASP A 685 -42.91 1.69 6.68
CA ASP A 685 -44.14 1.31 7.39
C ASP A 685 -43.85 0.40 8.59
N THR A 686 -42.93 -0.56 8.43
CA THR A 686 -42.64 -1.59 9.44
C THR A 686 -41.38 -1.29 10.28
N GLY A 687 -40.51 -0.38 9.83
CA GLY A 687 -39.22 -0.10 10.44
C GLY A 687 -38.19 -1.23 10.29
N CYS A 688 -38.55 -2.33 9.63
CA CYS A 688 -37.68 -3.50 9.49
C CYS A 688 -36.62 -3.29 8.39
N PRO A 689 -35.40 -3.84 8.54
CA PRO A 689 -34.38 -3.77 7.50
C PRO A 689 -34.85 -4.44 6.20
N ILE A 690 -34.62 -3.80 5.05
CA ILE A 690 -35.04 -4.32 3.72
C ILE A 690 -34.18 -5.53 3.31
N TYR A 691 -32.87 -5.48 3.57
CA TYR A 691 -31.97 -6.57 3.23
C TYR A 691 -30.84 -6.75 4.27
N PRO A 692 -31.19 -7.21 5.50
CA PRO A 692 -30.30 -7.19 6.66
C PRO A 692 -29.00 -7.97 6.48
N GLU A 693 -29.00 -8.98 5.59
CA GLU A 693 -27.82 -9.80 5.30
C GLU A 693 -26.68 -9.02 4.61
N HIS A 694 -27.02 -7.95 3.90
CA HIS A 694 -26.10 -7.13 3.09
C HIS A 694 -25.82 -5.76 3.71
N ASP A 695 -26.45 -5.45 4.85
CA ASP A 695 -26.15 -4.25 5.59
C ASP A 695 -24.70 -4.29 6.09
N ILE A 696 -24.05 -3.13 6.02
CA ILE A 696 -22.68 -2.90 6.47
C ILE A 696 -22.76 -1.86 7.57
N GLU A 697 -22.32 -2.19 8.77
CA GLU A 697 -22.12 -1.21 9.85
C GLU A 697 -20.62 -0.95 10.03
N ILE A 698 -20.25 0.33 10.06
CA ILE A 698 -18.85 0.79 10.12
C ILE A 698 -18.71 1.78 11.26
N GLU A 699 -17.74 1.52 12.12
CA GLU A 699 -17.25 2.47 13.12
C GLU A 699 -16.17 3.35 12.51
N PHE A 700 -16.15 4.63 12.86
CA PHE A 700 -15.18 5.57 12.31
C PHE A 700 -13.85 5.50 13.06
N ASP A 701 -12.77 5.25 12.32
CA ASP A 701 -11.38 5.27 12.79
C ASP A 701 -10.68 6.62 12.53
N ALA A 702 -11.43 7.58 12.00
CA ALA A 702 -11.01 8.96 11.77
C ALA A 702 -12.16 9.94 12.07
N ASN A 703 -11.82 11.17 12.42
CA ASN A 703 -12.80 12.23 12.64
C ASN A 703 -13.46 12.61 11.30
N ILE A 704 -14.67 12.11 11.07
CA ILE A 704 -15.51 12.40 9.90
C ILE A 704 -16.61 13.34 10.36
N GLY A 705 -16.56 14.59 9.86
CA GLY A 705 -17.47 15.64 10.25
C GLY A 705 -18.50 16.00 9.19
N TYR A 706 -19.30 17.03 9.47
CA TYR A 706 -20.28 17.60 8.55
C TYR A 706 -19.67 17.95 7.18
N GLN A 707 -18.48 18.55 7.16
CA GLN A 707 -17.79 18.95 5.93
C GLN A 707 -17.45 17.74 5.04
N ASP A 708 -17.08 16.60 5.61
CA ASP A 708 -16.81 15.38 4.86
C ASP A 708 -18.08 14.82 4.21
N ILE A 709 -19.18 14.80 4.95
CA ILE A 709 -20.48 14.33 4.44
C ILE A 709 -20.96 15.24 3.29
N MET A 710 -20.75 16.55 3.40
CA MET A 710 -21.04 17.49 2.31
C MET A 710 -20.18 17.24 1.08
N LYS A 711 -18.88 16.95 1.25
CA LYS A 711 -18.01 16.57 0.13
C LYS A 711 -18.46 15.24 -0.50
N VAL A 712 -18.88 14.25 0.28
CA VAL A 712 -19.47 12.99 -0.22
C VAL A 712 -20.73 13.28 -1.04
N ASN A 713 -21.65 14.09 -0.52
CA ASN A 713 -22.85 14.51 -1.24
C ASN A 713 -22.53 15.25 -2.53
N ALA A 714 -21.49 16.09 -2.54
CA ALA A 714 -21.04 16.78 -3.75
C ALA A 714 -20.53 15.80 -4.83
N VAL A 715 -19.85 14.72 -4.45
CA VAL A 715 -19.44 13.66 -5.40
C VAL A 715 -20.66 12.87 -5.88
N ARG A 716 -21.57 12.48 -4.98
CA ARG A 716 -22.82 11.76 -5.33
C ARG A 716 -23.67 12.57 -6.31
N LEU A 717 -23.80 13.87 -6.08
CA LEU A 717 -24.47 14.79 -7.00
C LEU A 717 -23.77 14.84 -8.36
N ALA A 718 -22.44 14.91 -8.38
CA ALA A 718 -21.68 14.88 -9.63
C ALA A 718 -21.88 13.56 -10.41
N ILE A 719 -21.95 12.41 -9.71
CA ILE A 719 -22.28 11.11 -10.33
C ILE A 719 -23.67 11.17 -10.98
N ASN A 720 -24.68 11.64 -10.25
CA ASN A 720 -26.05 11.77 -10.76
C ASN A 720 -26.11 12.68 -12.00
N ILE A 721 -25.40 13.81 -11.96
CA ILE A 721 -25.32 14.74 -13.09
C ILE A 721 -24.64 14.07 -14.28
N VAL A 722 -23.49 13.40 -14.14
CA VAL A 722 -22.79 12.83 -15.31
C VAL A 722 -23.58 11.68 -15.95
N ILE A 723 -24.27 10.86 -15.16
CA ILE A 723 -25.11 9.77 -15.71
C ILE A 723 -26.29 10.36 -16.50
N GLY A 724 -26.91 11.42 -15.97
CA GLY A 724 -28.01 12.13 -16.62
C GLY A 724 -29.31 11.31 -16.75
N SER A 725 -30.36 11.98 -17.22
CA SER A 725 -31.59 11.32 -17.68
C SER A 725 -31.52 11.07 -19.20
N GLN A 726 -32.40 10.21 -19.73
CA GLN A 726 -32.47 9.92 -21.17
C GLN A 726 -32.61 11.20 -22.04
N THR A 727 -33.30 12.22 -21.54
CA THR A 727 -33.51 13.52 -22.22
C THR A 727 -32.31 14.46 -22.09
N SER A 728 -31.60 14.43 -20.96
CA SER A 728 -30.42 15.27 -20.72
C SER A 728 -29.19 14.75 -21.48
N ALA A 729 -28.98 13.42 -21.46
CA ALA A 729 -27.83 12.78 -22.10
C ALA A 729 -27.80 13.00 -23.62
N SER A 730 -28.95 13.14 -24.28
CA SER A 730 -29.03 13.46 -25.72
C SER A 730 -28.64 14.91 -26.07
N SER A 731 -28.67 15.82 -25.09
CA SER A 731 -28.45 17.26 -25.31
C SER A 731 -26.99 17.71 -25.11
N TRP A 732 -26.15 16.88 -24.47
CA TRP A 732 -24.79 17.27 -24.12
C TRP A 732 -23.79 17.02 -25.25
N GLY A 733 -23.04 18.06 -25.60
CA GLY A 733 -21.90 17.94 -26.49
C GLY A 733 -20.69 17.26 -25.82
N PRO A 734 -19.71 16.75 -26.60
CA PRO A 734 -18.52 16.09 -26.06
C PRO A 734 -17.74 16.93 -25.03
N ASN A 735 -17.61 18.24 -25.27
CA ASN A 735 -16.87 19.13 -24.37
C ASN A 735 -17.57 19.30 -23.01
N SER A 736 -18.90 19.29 -22.99
CA SER A 736 -19.69 19.36 -21.75
C SER A 736 -19.49 18.12 -20.90
N ILE A 737 -19.49 16.93 -21.53
CA ILE A 737 -19.25 15.65 -20.83
C ILE A 737 -17.85 15.64 -20.18
N VAL A 738 -16.83 16.07 -20.92
CA VAL A 738 -15.45 16.14 -20.41
C VAL A 738 -15.33 17.10 -19.22
N SER A 739 -16.02 18.24 -19.27
CA SER A 739 -16.08 19.20 -18.15
C SER A 739 -16.76 18.63 -16.91
N LEU A 740 -17.86 17.89 -17.09
CA LEU A 740 -18.57 17.22 -15.98
C LEU A 740 -17.73 16.10 -15.36
N GLN A 741 -17.07 15.28 -16.19
CA GLN A 741 -16.12 14.25 -15.73
C GLN A 741 -14.97 14.87 -14.92
N ASN A 742 -14.36 15.94 -15.43
CA ASN A 742 -13.35 16.70 -14.69
C ASN A 742 -13.86 17.17 -13.33
N THR A 743 -15.07 17.72 -13.28
CA THR A 743 -15.70 18.17 -12.05
C THR A 743 -15.89 17.03 -11.04
N ALA A 744 -16.40 15.87 -11.48
CA ALA A 744 -16.58 14.70 -10.64
C ALA A 744 -15.24 14.18 -10.07
N ARG A 745 -14.20 14.13 -10.91
CA ARG A 745 -12.85 13.70 -10.52
C ARG A 745 -12.23 14.63 -9.49
N LEU A 746 -12.31 15.95 -9.70
CA LEU A 746 -11.76 16.94 -8.76
C LEU A 746 -12.45 16.87 -7.39
N LYS A 747 -13.79 16.73 -7.36
CA LYS A 747 -14.54 16.57 -6.10
C LYS A 747 -14.15 15.29 -5.37
N LEU A 748 -13.96 14.18 -6.10
CA LEU A 748 -13.53 12.91 -5.50
C LEU A 748 -12.09 12.99 -4.96
N LEU A 749 -11.17 13.60 -5.71
CA LEU A 749 -9.80 13.83 -5.24
C LEU A 749 -9.76 14.74 -4.02
N ASP A 750 -10.53 15.83 -3.99
CA ASP A 750 -10.61 16.73 -2.84
C ASP A 750 -11.07 15.99 -1.57
N LEU A 751 -12.08 15.12 -1.69
CA LEU A 751 -12.53 14.27 -0.59
C LEU A 751 -11.43 13.34 -0.08
N MET A 752 -10.70 12.67 -0.98
CA MET A 752 -9.67 11.69 -0.62
C MET A 752 -8.38 12.33 -0.10
N LYS A 753 -8.03 13.53 -0.58
CA LYS A 753 -6.82 14.26 -0.16
C LYS A 753 -7.01 15.08 1.12
N THR A 754 -8.24 15.17 1.64
CA THR A 754 -8.51 15.81 2.93
C THR A 754 -7.87 15.00 4.06
N ARG A 755 -6.97 15.63 4.82
CA ARG A 755 -6.33 14.99 5.98
C ARG A 755 -7.32 14.90 7.14
N ARG A 756 -7.43 13.72 7.75
CA ARG A 756 -8.33 13.46 8.89
C ARG A 756 -7.52 12.95 10.07
N GLU A 757 -7.88 13.45 11.24
CA GLU A 757 -7.29 12.99 12.50
C GLU A 757 -7.85 11.63 12.86
N ARG A 758 -7.02 10.79 13.47
CA ARG A 758 -7.42 9.45 13.91
C ARG A 758 -8.22 9.55 15.18
N VAL A 759 -9.22 8.68 15.30
CA VAL A 759 -10.00 8.52 16.52
C VAL A 759 -10.14 7.05 16.83
N GLU A 760 -10.17 6.71 18.12
CA GLU A 760 -10.50 5.35 18.54
C GLU A 760 -11.96 5.03 18.15
N PRO A 761 -12.21 3.89 17.46
CA PRO A 761 -13.55 3.47 17.12
C PRO A 761 -14.47 3.40 18.34
N TYR A 762 -15.70 3.87 18.18
CA TYR A 762 -16.71 3.86 19.24
C TYR A 762 -17.84 2.90 18.83
N PRO A 763 -18.07 1.80 19.59
CA PRO A 763 -19.01 0.78 19.18
C PRO A 763 -20.44 1.32 19.14
N ALA A 764 -21.21 0.88 18.14
CA ALA A 764 -22.62 1.21 18.04
C ALA A 764 -23.40 0.60 19.22
N TRP A 765 -24.26 1.41 19.87
CA TRP A 765 -25.07 0.97 21.00
C TRP A 765 -26.09 -0.12 20.62
N GLN A 766 -26.67 -0.02 19.42
CA GLN A 766 -27.59 -0.99 18.82
C GLN A 766 -27.12 -1.34 17.41
N PRO A 767 -26.16 -2.27 17.28
CA PRO A 767 -25.54 -2.55 16.01
C PRO A 767 -26.53 -3.27 15.06
N TYR A 768 -26.48 -2.91 13.78
CA TYR A 768 -27.31 -3.42 12.69
C TYR A 768 -28.82 -3.09 12.78
N GLU A 769 -29.22 -2.24 13.71
CA GLU A 769 -30.59 -1.70 13.78
C GLU A 769 -30.69 -0.38 13.00
N TRP A 770 -31.78 -0.22 12.26
CA TRP A 770 -32.10 1.02 11.53
C TRP A 770 -33.05 1.89 12.34
N ASN A 771 -33.16 3.16 11.96
CA ASN A 771 -34.10 4.13 12.50
C ASN A 771 -33.86 4.46 13.99
N LEU A 772 -32.61 4.65 14.38
CA LEU A 772 -32.22 4.92 15.78
C LEU A 772 -32.30 6.40 16.17
N LEU A 773 -32.35 7.32 15.21
CA LEU A 773 -32.36 8.76 15.45
C LEU A 773 -33.76 9.35 15.24
N SER A 774 -34.08 10.40 16.00
CA SER A 774 -35.34 11.12 15.81
C SER A 774 -35.33 11.88 14.49
N PRO A 775 -36.47 12.00 13.78
CA PRO A 775 -36.59 12.87 12.60
C PRO A 775 -36.11 14.32 12.83
N SER A 776 -36.19 14.82 14.06
CA SER A 776 -35.71 16.16 14.45
C SER A 776 -34.19 16.29 14.49
N ASP A 777 -33.46 15.18 14.59
CA ASP A 777 -32.00 15.16 14.66
C ASP A 777 -31.36 15.31 13.27
N TYR A 778 -32.13 15.12 12.19
CA TYR A 778 -31.60 15.16 10.83
C TYR A 778 -31.57 16.57 10.24
N LEU A 779 -30.40 16.93 9.69
CA LEU A 779 -30.21 18.09 8.83
C LEU A 779 -30.40 17.65 7.38
N LYS A 780 -31.44 18.16 6.74
CA LYS A 780 -31.75 17.85 5.34
C LYS A 780 -30.77 18.57 4.39
N PRO A 781 -30.37 17.95 3.27
CA PRO A 781 -29.58 18.61 2.25
C PRO A 781 -30.30 19.85 1.67
N ASP A 782 -29.54 20.91 1.38
CA ASP A 782 -30.06 22.17 0.82
C ASP A 782 -30.72 22.01 -0.56
N TYR A 783 -30.45 20.91 -1.27
CA TYR A 783 -30.98 20.61 -2.59
C TYR A 783 -31.73 19.28 -2.58
N VAL A 784 -33.06 19.34 -2.73
CA VAL A 784 -33.92 18.16 -2.95
C VAL A 784 -34.49 18.26 -4.35
N ASP A 785 -33.79 17.68 -5.33
CA ASP A 785 -34.37 17.57 -6.67
C ASP A 785 -35.47 16.51 -6.68
N LYS A 786 -36.71 16.96 -6.84
CA LYS A 786 -37.87 16.06 -6.98
C LYS A 786 -38.07 15.57 -8.42
N THR A 787 -37.20 15.96 -9.36
CA THR A 787 -37.42 15.74 -10.80
C THR A 787 -36.51 14.69 -11.44
N TRP A 788 -35.55 14.12 -10.70
CA TRP A 788 -34.52 13.24 -11.27
C TRP A 788 -34.66 11.78 -10.81
N ASP A 789 -34.49 10.84 -11.75
CA ASP A 789 -34.16 9.43 -11.46
C ASP A 789 -32.74 9.36 -10.85
N LEU A 790 -32.59 9.76 -9.58
CA LEU A 790 -31.30 9.81 -8.91
C LEU A 790 -30.76 8.38 -8.68
N VAL A 791 -29.51 8.15 -9.10
CA VAL A 791 -28.80 6.88 -8.81
C VAL A 791 -28.39 6.81 -7.35
N HIS A 792 -28.02 7.96 -6.78
CA HIS A 792 -27.61 8.12 -5.40
C HIS A 792 -28.43 9.21 -4.71
N ASN A 793 -29.10 8.87 -3.61
CA ASN A 793 -29.73 9.86 -2.72
C ASN A 793 -28.65 10.67 -1.99
N LEU A 794 -28.90 11.95 -1.71
CA LEU A 794 -28.01 12.72 -0.86
C LEU A 794 -28.22 12.33 0.62
N HIS A 795 -27.13 12.18 1.35
CA HIS A 795 -27.16 11.78 2.75
C HIS A 795 -27.64 12.93 3.63
N HIS A 796 -28.49 12.61 4.61
CA HIS A 796 -28.91 13.55 5.64
C HIS A 796 -27.85 13.59 6.75
N CYS A 797 -27.40 14.78 7.12
CA CYS A 797 -26.50 14.92 8.26
C CYS A 797 -27.29 14.81 9.57
N VAL A 798 -26.57 14.64 10.68
CA VAL A 798 -27.13 14.69 12.03
C VAL A 798 -26.66 15.98 12.70
N ALA A 799 -27.58 16.68 13.36
CA ALA A 799 -27.25 17.84 14.18
C ALA A 799 -26.41 17.40 15.38
N LEU A 800 -25.20 17.94 15.51
CA LEU A 800 -24.33 17.69 16.65
C LEU A 800 -24.49 18.81 17.69
N VAL A 801 -24.39 18.46 18.96
CA VAL A 801 -24.34 19.40 20.08
C VAL A 801 -22.88 19.84 20.27
N PRO A 802 -22.58 21.14 20.39
CA PRO A 802 -21.23 21.59 20.74
C PRO A 802 -20.73 20.91 22.02
N GLU A 803 -19.44 20.58 22.11
CA GLU A 803 -18.86 20.20 23.40
C GLU A 803 -18.88 21.45 24.28
N ASP A 804 -19.78 21.49 25.26
CA ASP A 804 -19.74 22.52 26.30
C ASP A 804 -18.37 22.38 27.01
N GLU A 805 -17.50 23.39 26.84
CA GLU A 805 -16.38 23.58 27.76
C GLU A 805 -16.99 23.72 29.16
N ASP A 806 -16.51 22.88 30.08
CA ASP A 806 -17.01 22.75 31.44
C ASP A 806 -17.46 24.09 32.07
N ASP A 807 -18.64 24.06 32.65
CA ASP A 807 -19.24 25.03 33.57
C ASP A 807 -18.18 25.79 34.41
N ASP A 808 -17.82 27.00 33.98
CA ASP A 808 -17.46 28.07 34.90
C ASP A 808 -17.52 29.44 34.21
N SER A 809 -18.66 30.11 34.38
CA SER A 809 -18.77 31.53 34.77
C SER A 809 -19.99 32.22 34.14
N SER A 810 -20.96 32.46 35.00
CA SER A 810 -21.90 33.57 34.89
C SER A 810 -21.17 34.87 34.54
N VAL A 811 -21.35 35.43 33.34
CA VAL A 811 -21.54 36.86 33.00
C VAL A 811 -21.55 36.98 31.45
N ALA A 812 -22.73 37.02 30.80
CA ALA A 812 -22.93 37.68 29.48
C ALA A 812 -24.38 37.61 28.94
N SER A 813 -25.42 37.74 29.76
CA SER A 813 -26.83 37.62 29.29
C SER A 813 -27.39 38.86 28.58
N ALA A 814 -26.56 39.64 27.87
CA ALA A 814 -27.02 40.81 27.11
C ALA A 814 -26.38 40.96 25.71
N SER A 815 -25.21 40.36 25.45
CA SER A 815 -24.54 40.44 24.14
C SER A 815 -24.88 39.30 23.17
N SER A 816 -25.40 38.16 23.65
CA SER A 816 -25.69 37.00 22.78
C SER A 816 -26.89 37.23 21.85
N SER A 817 -27.96 37.90 22.31
CA SER A 817 -29.15 38.10 21.46
C SER A 817 -28.94 39.09 20.32
N HIS A 818 -28.05 40.07 20.47
CA HIS A 818 -27.73 41.02 19.39
C HIS A 818 -26.89 40.36 18.30
N ASN A 819 -25.90 39.55 18.68
CA ASN A 819 -25.08 38.81 17.74
C ASN A 819 -25.88 37.71 17.01
N GLU A 820 -26.78 36.99 17.70
CA GLU A 820 -27.69 36.04 17.05
C GLU A 820 -28.58 36.69 15.99
N ASN A 821 -29.09 37.91 16.27
CA ASN A 821 -29.89 38.66 15.31
C ASN A 821 -29.05 39.10 14.08
N LEU A 822 -27.78 39.43 14.27
CA LEU A 822 -26.87 39.78 13.18
C LEU A 822 -26.45 38.57 12.34
N ILE A 823 -26.33 37.37 12.94
CA ILE A 823 -26.08 36.11 12.22
C ILE A 823 -27.28 35.78 11.33
N LYS A 824 -28.49 35.80 11.89
CA LYS A 824 -29.74 35.59 11.13
C LYS A 824 -29.90 36.62 10.00
N HIS A 825 -29.46 37.86 10.23
CA HIS A 825 -29.46 38.90 9.21
C HIS A 825 -28.46 38.62 8.07
N ALA A 826 -27.26 38.12 8.36
CA ALA A 826 -26.28 37.72 7.34
C ALA A 826 -26.81 36.58 6.44
N GLU A 827 -27.46 35.58 7.05
CA GLU A 827 -28.08 34.47 6.35
C GLU A 827 -29.23 34.95 5.44
N GLU A 828 -30.06 35.88 5.93
CA GLU A 828 -31.14 36.48 5.15
C GLU A 828 -30.60 37.28 3.94
N LEU A 829 -29.49 38.01 4.09
CA LEU A 829 -28.85 38.69 2.97
C LEU A 829 -28.34 37.72 1.90
N ARG A 830 -27.75 36.58 2.32
CA ARG A 830 -27.33 35.53 1.37
C ARG A 830 -28.53 34.95 0.62
N ARG A 831 -29.65 34.73 1.32
CA ARG A 831 -30.90 34.25 0.71
C ARG A 831 -31.46 35.26 -0.30
N ILE A 832 -31.55 36.54 0.08
CA ILE A 832 -32.04 37.60 -0.81
C ILE A 832 -31.12 37.75 -2.04
N SER A 833 -29.81 37.60 -1.87
CA SER A 833 -28.83 37.74 -2.97
C SER A 833 -28.96 36.70 -4.10
N LEU A 834 -29.70 35.61 -3.86
CA LEU A 834 -29.93 34.53 -4.82
C LEU A 834 -31.26 34.68 -5.58
N LEU A 835 -32.09 35.68 -5.24
CA LEU A 835 -33.36 35.95 -5.91
C LEU A 835 -33.17 36.74 -7.21
N SER A 836 -34.01 36.46 -8.22
CA SER A 836 -33.98 37.16 -9.50
C SER A 836 -34.55 38.58 -9.42
N THR A 837 -35.50 38.84 -8.50
CA THR A 837 -36.20 40.11 -8.29
C THR A 837 -36.54 40.28 -6.80
N TYR A 838 -36.47 41.50 -6.27
CA TYR A 838 -36.82 41.83 -4.88
C TYR A 838 -37.35 43.26 -4.78
N ASP A 839 -38.53 43.46 -4.19
CA ASP A 839 -39.31 44.71 -4.32
C ASP A 839 -39.00 45.77 -3.24
N LYS A 840 -37.93 45.59 -2.45
CA LYS A 840 -37.54 46.49 -1.35
C LYS A 840 -36.04 46.77 -1.38
N GLU A 841 -35.63 47.96 -0.92
CA GLU A 841 -34.20 48.25 -0.70
C GLU A 841 -33.62 47.31 0.37
N ILE A 842 -32.43 46.78 0.11
CA ILE A 842 -31.80 45.75 0.94
C ILE A 842 -30.68 46.39 1.76
N HIS A 843 -30.81 46.38 3.09
CA HIS A 843 -29.81 46.96 3.99
C HIS A 843 -28.98 45.87 4.67
N CYS A 844 -27.66 46.01 4.63
CA CYS A 844 -26.72 45.14 5.33
C CYS A 844 -26.28 45.78 6.65
N GLN A 845 -26.72 45.24 7.78
CA GLN A 845 -26.38 45.73 9.12
C GLN A 845 -24.92 45.43 9.52
N LEU A 846 -24.27 44.43 8.90
CA LEU A 846 -22.86 44.09 9.17
C LEU A 846 -21.87 45.07 8.53
N CYS A 847 -22.26 45.70 7.43
CA CYS A 847 -21.43 46.66 6.69
C CYS A 847 -22.01 48.08 6.66
N ASN A 848 -23.23 48.25 7.16
CA ASN A 848 -24.01 49.49 7.18
C ASN A 848 -24.18 50.12 5.78
N GLU A 849 -24.53 49.31 4.78
CA GLU A 849 -24.69 49.72 3.37
C GLU A 849 -26.04 49.26 2.80
N THR A 850 -26.57 49.97 1.82
CA THR A 850 -27.85 49.67 1.16
C THR A 850 -27.65 49.29 -0.31
N PHE A 851 -28.43 48.33 -0.79
CA PHE A 851 -28.34 47.77 -2.13
C PHE A 851 -29.71 47.82 -2.82
N PRO A 852 -29.79 48.35 -4.05
CA PRO A 852 -31.05 48.53 -4.75
C PRO A 852 -31.54 47.24 -5.44
N THR A 853 -30.67 46.23 -5.65
CA THR A 853 -31.04 44.95 -6.27
C THR A 853 -30.28 43.75 -5.68
N PRO A 854 -30.87 42.53 -5.73
CA PRO A 854 -30.21 41.29 -5.32
C PRO A 854 -28.87 41.00 -6.02
N GLN A 855 -28.73 41.38 -7.30
CA GLN A 855 -27.51 41.13 -8.07
C GLN A 855 -26.31 41.92 -7.53
N ILE A 856 -26.54 43.14 -7.05
CA ILE A 856 -25.49 43.99 -6.46
C ILE A 856 -25.17 43.49 -5.04
N LEU A 857 -26.19 43.06 -4.28
CA LEU A 857 -26.00 42.43 -2.97
C LEU A 857 -25.16 41.14 -3.09
N ASN A 858 -25.36 40.34 -4.14
CA ASN A 858 -24.60 39.12 -4.37
C ASN A 858 -23.10 39.40 -4.47
N VAL A 859 -22.70 40.46 -5.18
CA VAL A 859 -21.30 40.88 -5.24
C VAL A 859 -20.81 41.33 -3.86
N HIS A 860 -21.64 42.05 -3.09
CA HIS A 860 -21.30 42.55 -1.75
C HIS A 860 -21.01 41.44 -0.73
N VAL A 861 -21.85 40.40 -0.66
CA VAL A 861 -21.71 39.32 0.35
C VAL A 861 -20.43 38.50 0.17
N PHE A 862 -19.83 38.51 -1.03
CA PHE A 862 -18.54 37.89 -1.31
C PHE A 862 -17.35 38.85 -1.19
N THR A 863 -17.54 40.10 -0.75
CA THR A 863 -16.42 41.01 -0.51
C THR A 863 -15.63 40.59 0.73
N ASN A 864 -14.30 40.72 0.67
CA ASN A 864 -13.42 40.43 1.80
C ASN A 864 -13.78 41.21 3.09
N ARG A 865 -14.42 42.37 2.96
CA ARG A 865 -14.87 43.16 4.12
C ARG A 865 -16.09 42.54 4.78
N HIS A 866 -17.06 42.06 3.99
CA HIS A 866 -18.26 41.40 4.50
C HIS A 866 -17.91 40.06 5.17
N ILE A 867 -17.12 39.23 4.48
CA ILE A 867 -16.66 37.93 4.99
C ILE A 867 -15.89 38.10 6.32
N LYS A 868 -14.99 39.08 6.42
CA LYS A 868 -14.27 39.35 7.68
C LYS A 868 -15.18 39.82 8.82
N ASN A 869 -16.24 40.56 8.52
CA ASN A 869 -17.19 41.00 9.54
C ASN A 869 -18.08 39.83 10.00
N GLU A 870 -18.45 38.94 9.09
CA GLU A 870 -19.18 37.71 9.36
C GLU A 870 -18.32 36.70 10.16
N GLU A 871 -17.06 36.49 9.79
CA GLU A 871 -16.09 35.70 10.55
C GLU A 871 -15.85 36.26 11.96
N LYS A 872 -15.76 37.59 12.11
CA LYS A 872 -15.66 38.22 13.43
C LYS A 872 -16.91 38.07 14.29
N LEU A 873 -18.07 37.95 13.65
CA LEU A 873 -19.35 37.74 14.31
C LEU A 873 -19.47 36.28 14.79
N ILE A 874 -19.03 35.33 13.95
CA ILE A 874 -19.03 33.89 14.24
C ILE A 874 -17.94 33.51 15.25
N ASN A 875 -16.75 34.14 15.23
CA ASN A 875 -15.69 33.85 16.18
C ASN A 875 -15.89 34.48 17.58
N ARG A 876 -16.99 35.24 17.78
CA ARG A 876 -17.35 35.89 19.05
C ARG A 876 -18.64 35.32 19.67
N HIS A 877 -19.23 34.32 19.01
CA HIS A 877 -20.38 33.53 19.45
C HIS A 877 -19.90 32.09 19.57
#